data_AF-F4C664-F1
#
_entry.id   AF-F4C664-F1
#
_cell.length_a   1.000
_cell.length_b   1.000
_cell.length_c   1.000
_cell.angle_alpha   90.00
_cell.angle_beta   90.00
_cell.angle_gamma   90.00
#
_symmetry.space_group_name_H-M   'P 1'
#
loop_
_entity.id
_entity.type
_entity.pdbx_description
1 polymer ?
#
loop_
_entity_poly.entity_id
_entity_poly.type
_entity_poly.pdbx_seq_one_letter_code
_entity_poly.pdbx_strand_id
1 'polypeptide(L)'
;MKKYLILLIASMLLSLTRTGAAEMTKEPDSAYIFAYASLKNGGRNGLHFAWSIDRKKWHAIGPEYSYVRCDYGTWGAQKRMLTPFLFYGPDSLWHAVWSVNETDGVVVHVTSKDLVYWRRQSYPILMQKENCLLPALSFDKEHGKFIVEWKSTNGGADATYYRSSTLDFKNYTPPEPVAKATFDNRHTLRLENGEENGTVHKVSWNVIKGLLQAQQQAAYEQELWSEKTADDGIRFASLKPVDVEVQIDVENKKKISDLLMGVFFEDINYAADGGLYAELVQNRDFEYRLSDKKGSDTSWHSYKAWSLKGGKGTFKIDSISPLHPNNAHYAILNIEKAGTALVNAGFDGIPLKAGERYNVSLFARNLQEKARALLIRLTDEHGKLLGEARIRAIKGNWRKYEAAISVKADATKASLEIIPQEAGEIALDMISLFPEKTFKGRKNGLRADLAQTIADLHPRFVRFPGGCVAHGDGLGNMYRWQNTIGPLEARVPQRNLWNYHQTAGLGYFEYFQFCEDIGAEPVPVVPAGVPCQNSSTGGAGQQGGVPMAEMEAYIQEVLDLIEYANGDTHTVWGKKRAEAGHPKPFNLKYIGIGNEDLISDIFEERFTMIFNRVREKHPEITVIGTVGPSFEGTDYTEGWLIANKLQVPMVDEHYYQSPGWFIHNQAYYDKYDRSKAKVYLGEYAAHLPGRPSNLETALAEAIHLTSLERNGDVVSMASYAPLLAKEDHTQWKPDLIYFNNTEVKPTVSYFVQQIYGHHAGDIYLPTQIRLSNTEEAVKKRLAISVVRDTKSRDAIVKIVNLLPVSTRVALNLEPLGNISTDALKISLAGNPEDEALRPKSTPIAVTKNFKDELPAYSFTVLRFKIVD
;
A
#
# COMPACT_ATOMS: atom_id res chain seq x y z
N MET A 1 -37.82 30.38 -20.69
CA MET A 1 -37.65 30.09 -19.25
C MET A 1 -36.17 29.91 -18.83
N LYS A 2 -35.23 30.72 -19.36
CA LYS A 2 -33.78 30.62 -19.08
C LYS A 2 -33.11 31.95 -18.72
N LYS A 3 -33.90 33.03 -18.52
CA LYS A 3 -33.40 34.37 -18.17
C LYS A 3 -33.93 34.92 -16.82
N TYR A 4 -34.79 34.17 -16.11
CA TYR A 4 -35.34 34.58 -14.81
C TYR A 4 -34.75 33.83 -13.60
N LEU A 5 -33.90 32.82 -13.83
CA LEU A 5 -33.22 32.09 -12.75
C LEU A 5 -31.92 32.78 -12.29
N ILE A 6 -31.38 33.69 -13.11
CA ILE A 6 -30.10 34.38 -12.87
C ILE A 6 -30.26 35.56 -11.89
N LEU A 7 -31.47 36.12 -11.76
CA LEU A 7 -31.74 37.20 -10.80
C LEU A 7 -32.03 36.71 -9.36
N LEU A 8 -32.30 35.41 -9.17
CA LEU A 8 -32.55 34.82 -7.84
C LEU A 8 -31.27 34.34 -7.14
N ILE A 9 -30.19 34.09 -7.90
CA ILE A 9 -28.91 33.66 -7.36
C ILE A 9 -28.02 34.86 -7.00
N ALA A 10 -28.15 35.99 -7.72
CA ALA A 10 -27.43 37.23 -7.41
C ALA A 10 -27.97 37.96 -6.17
N SER A 11 -29.23 37.74 -5.77
CA SER A 11 -29.80 38.30 -4.53
C SER A 11 -29.53 37.46 -3.27
N MET A 12 -29.02 36.24 -3.40
CA MET A 12 -28.59 35.41 -2.26
C MET A 12 -27.11 35.61 -1.89
N LEU A 13 -26.31 36.24 -2.76
CA LEU A 13 -24.88 36.50 -2.55
C LEU A 13 -24.54 37.93 -2.10
N LEU A 14 -25.55 38.79 -1.88
CA LEU A 14 -25.38 40.18 -1.45
C LEU A 14 -26.16 40.58 -0.18
N SER A 15 -26.74 39.64 0.55
CA SER A 15 -27.47 39.90 1.81
C SER A 15 -26.73 39.50 3.09
N LEU A 16 -25.44 39.14 3.02
CA LEU A 16 -24.64 38.78 4.20
C LEU A 16 -23.64 39.85 4.66
N THR A 17 -23.67 41.06 4.10
CA THR A 17 -22.88 42.17 4.65
C THR A 17 -23.76 43.37 5.03
N ARG A 18 -23.84 43.58 6.34
CA ARG A 18 -24.34 44.77 7.06
C ARG A 18 -25.86 45.03 7.04
N THR A 19 -26.56 44.33 7.94
CA THR A 19 -27.40 44.99 8.96
C THR A 19 -27.50 44.09 10.17
N GLY A 20 -26.94 44.54 11.29
CA GLY A 20 -26.91 43.82 12.55
C GLY A 20 -25.83 44.39 13.43
N ALA A 21 -26.07 45.60 13.96
CA ALA A 21 -25.32 46.07 15.11
C ALA A 21 -25.46 45.00 16.21
N ALA A 22 -24.31 44.63 16.79
CA ALA A 22 -24.15 43.55 17.73
C ALA A 22 -25.15 43.63 18.91
N GLU A 23 -26.13 42.74 18.94
CA GLU A 23 -26.39 42.02 20.18
C GLU A 23 -25.22 41.05 20.34
N MET A 24 -24.27 41.38 21.20
CA MET A 24 -23.39 40.35 21.75
C MET A 24 -24.29 39.40 22.55
N THR A 25 -24.81 38.37 21.89
CA THR A 25 -25.25 37.16 22.58
C THR A 25 -24.04 36.69 23.36
N LYS A 26 -24.06 36.91 24.69
CA LYS A 26 -23.00 36.40 25.56
C LYS A 26 -22.91 34.90 25.29
N GLU A 27 -21.75 34.46 24.80
CA GLU A 27 -21.44 33.04 24.75
C GLU A 27 -21.71 32.44 26.13
N PRO A 28 -22.38 31.29 26.23
CA PRO A 28 -22.63 30.68 27.52
C PRO A 28 -21.30 30.26 28.15
N ASP A 29 -21.20 30.26 29.48
CA ASP A 29 -19.99 29.77 30.16
C ASP A 29 -19.80 28.25 29.96
N SER A 30 -20.91 27.53 29.75
CA SER A 30 -20.93 26.07 29.60
C SER A 30 -22.10 25.58 28.76
N ALA A 31 -21.95 24.39 28.19
CA ALA A 31 -23.01 23.69 27.47
C ALA A 31 -22.96 22.19 27.79
N TYR A 32 -23.99 21.46 27.38
CA TYR A 32 -24.02 20.01 27.41
C TYR A 32 -23.52 19.46 26.08
N ILE A 33 -22.67 18.43 26.14
CA ILE A 33 -22.23 17.64 25.00
C ILE A 33 -22.82 16.24 25.08
N PHE A 34 -23.23 15.70 23.95
CA PHE A 34 -23.73 14.34 23.77
C PHE A 34 -22.78 13.58 22.85
N ALA A 35 -22.14 12.53 23.38
CA ALA A 35 -21.19 11.70 22.66
C ALA A 35 -21.86 10.38 22.24
N TYR A 36 -21.90 10.10 20.94
CA TYR A 36 -22.64 8.97 20.38
C TYR A 36 -21.92 8.39 19.15
N ALA A 37 -22.28 7.18 18.74
CA ALA A 37 -21.88 6.61 17.45
C ALA A 37 -23.15 6.18 16.71
N SER A 38 -23.26 6.57 15.45
CA SER A 38 -24.42 6.17 14.64
C SER A 38 -24.26 4.73 14.18
N LEU A 39 -25.33 3.92 14.35
CA LEU A 39 -25.38 2.57 13.76
C LEU A 39 -25.64 2.59 12.26
N LYS A 40 -25.83 3.78 11.66
CA LYS A 40 -25.76 3.96 10.21
C LYS A 40 -24.42 3.43 9.71
N ASN A 41 -24.46 2.79 8.53
CA ASN A 41 -23.29 2.10 7.98
C ASN A 41 -22.68 1.04 8.95
N GLY A 42 -23.51 0.44 9.82
CA GLY A 42 -23.09 -0.63 10.72
C GLY A 42 -22.16 -0.19 11.86
N GLY A 43 -22.11 1.10 12.22
CA GLY A 43 -21.23 1.61 13.29
C GLY A 43 -19.81 1.99 12.83
N ARG A 44 -19.58 2.09 11.52
CA ARG A 44 -18.25 2.45 10.96
C ARG A 44 -17.99 3.95 10.87
N ASN A 45 -18.94 4.78 11.29
CA ASN A 45 -18.82 6.24 11.23
C ASN A 45 -18.05 6.83 12.42
N GLY A 46 -17.72 6.02 13.44
CA GLY A 46 -16.92 6.43 14.60
C GLY A 46 -17.69 7.28 15.62
N LEU A 47 -16.95 8.06 16.40
CA LEU A 47 -17.48 8.90 17.49
C LEU A 47 -17.91 10.28 16.96
N HIS A 48 -19.14 10.66 17.30
CA HIS A 48 -19.78 11.93 16.96
C HIS A 48 -20.17 12.70 18.22
N PHE A 49 -20.36 14.01 18.04
CA PHE A 49 -20.82 14.91 19.11
C PHE A 49 -22.00 15.76 18.70
N ALA A 50 -22.92 15.99 19.63
CA ALA A 50 -23.95 17.04 19.56
C ALA A 50 -23.89 17.91 20.81
N TRP A 51 -24.35 19.15 20.74
CA TRP A 51 -24.37 20.06 21.89
C TRP A 51 -25.73 20.70 22.14
N SER A 52 -25.95 21.13 23.38
CA SER A 52 -27.16 21.82 23.80
C SER A 52 -26.89 22.74 24.99
N ILE A 53 -27.51 23.91 25.03
CA ILE A 53 -27.46 24.80 26.21
C ILE A 53 -28.60 24.54 27.20
N ASP A 54 -29.67 23.86 26.77
CA ASP A 54 -30.91 23.68 27.54
C ASP A 54 -31.33 22.20 27.74
N ARG A 55 -30.56 21.25 27.18
CA ARG A 55 -30.82 19.80 27.09
C ARG A 55 -32.09 19.41 26.33
N LYS A 56 -32.77 20.38 25.70
CA LYS A 56 -34.00 20.17 24.94
C LYS A 56 -33.72 20.23 23.44
N LYS A 57 -33.01 21.26 23.00
CA LYS A 57 -32.61 21.43 21.60
C LYS A 57 -31.15 21.01 21.43
N TRP A 58 -30.93 19.98 20.63
CA TRP A 58 -29.62 19.41 20.36
C TRP A 58 -29.15 19.75 18.95
N HIS A 59 -27.88 20.10 18.82
CA HIS A 59 -27.23 20.49 17.58
C HIS A 59 -26.08 19.53 17.29
N ALA A 60 -26.20 18.69 16.27
CA ALA A 60 -25.11 17.82 15.84
C ALA A 60 -23.93 18.66 15.31
N ILE A 61 -22.70 18.28 15.65
CA ILE A 61 -21.48 18.96 15.19
C ILE A 61 -20.96 18.24 13.95
N GLY A 62 -21.26 18.79 12.78
CA GLY A 62 -20.97 18.16 11.49
C GLY A 62 -21.80 16.90 11.28
N PRO A 63 -22.78 16.90 10.36
CA PRO A 63 -23.53 15.69 10.04
C PRO A 63 -22.59 14.53 9.69
N GLU A 64 -22.56 13.50 10.55
CA GLU A 64 -21.68 12.32 10.44
C GLU A 64 -20.15 12.62 10.45
N TYR A 65 -19.71 13.77 10.96
CA TYR A 65 -18.28 14.05 11.15
C TYR A 65 -17.71 13.22 12.30
N SER A 66 -16.62 12.49 12.02
CA SER A 66 -16.02 11.53 12.95
C SER A 66 -14.78 12.10 13.59
N TYR A 67 -14.71 12.09 14.92
CA TYR A 67 -13.54 12.57 15.67
C TYR A 67 -12.52 11.46 15.96
N VAL A 68 -12.99 10.22 16.07
CA VAL A 68 -12.16 9.02 16.18
C VAL A 68 -12.95 7.82 15.64
N ARG A 69 -12.27 6.97 14.86
CA ARG A 69 -12.83 5.73 14.29
C ARG A 69 -12.17 4.53 14.91
N CYS A 70 -12.91 3.42 15.03
CA CYS A 70 -12.36 2.15 15.48
C CYS A 70 -11.43 1.56 14.41
N ASP A 71 -10.19 1.22 14.76
CA ASP A 71 -9.21 0.55 13.90
C ASP A 71 -9.10 -0.97 14.17
N TYR A 72 -9.93 -1.52 15.07
CA TYR A 72 -10.02 -2.96 15.34
C TYR A 72 -10.67 -3.74 14.19
N GLY A 73 -10.02 -4.83 13.78
CA GLY A 73 -10.52 -5.75 12.77
C GLY A 73 -10.20 -5.36 11.32
N THR A 74 -10.54 -6.25 10.40
CA THR A 74 -10.30 -6.09 8.95
C THR A 74 -11.09 -4.94 8.33
N TRP A 75 -10.61 -4.41 7.20
CA TRP A 75 -11.40 -3.50 6.37
C TRP A 75 -12.74 -4.13 5.91
N GLY A 76 -13.70 -3.28 5.58
CA GLY A 76 -15.03 -3.69 5.13
C GLY A 76 -15.99 -3.96 6.30
N ALA A 77 -16.08 -5.21 6.75
CA ALA A 77 -17.12 -5.63 7.70
C ALA A 77 -16.85 -5.22 9.17
N GLN A 78 -15.58 -5.08 9.57
CA GLN A 78 -15.18 -4.70 10.93
C GLN A 78 -14.89 -3.18 11.01
N LYS A 79 -14.00 -2.74 11.91
CA LYS A 79 -13.72 -1.32 12.19
C LYS A 79 -14.97 -0.56 12.65
N ARG A 80 -15.69 -1.16 13.61
CA ARG A 80 -17.00 -0.69 14.11
C ARG A 80 -16.87 -0.13 15.52
N MET A 81 -17.62 0.92 15.80
CA MET A 81 -17.80 1.50 17.12
C MET A 81 -19.25 1.30 17.56
N LEU A 82 -19.48 0.39 18.50
CA LEU A 82 -20.81 0.09 19.01
C LEU A 82 -20.96 0.58 20.44
N THR A 83 -22.02 1.37 20.66
CA THR A 83 -22.46 1.80 21.99
C THR A 83 -21.36 2.50 22.80
N PRO A 84 -20.78 3.60 22.26
CA PRO A 84 -19.68 4.28 22.93
C PRO A 84 -20.10 4.89 24.26
N PHE A 85 -19.15 4.93 25.19
CA PHE A 85 -19.29 5.52 26.50
C PHE A 85 -18.15 6.49 26.75
N LEU A 86 -18.48 7.77 26.93
CA LEU A 86 -17.51 8.82 27.25
C LEU A 86 -17.51 9.06 28.76
N PHE A 87 -16.33 9.22 29.35
CA PHE A 87 -16.11 9.48 30.77
C PHE A 87 -15.01 10.53 30.95
N TYR A 88 -15.21 11.51 31.83
CA TYR A 88 -14.15 12.45 32.21
C TYR A 88 -13.49 11.99 33.51
N GLY A 89 -12.22 11.63 33.43
CA GLY A 89 -11.45 11.03 34.52
C GLY A 89 -10.89 12.03 35.52
N PRO A 90 -10.49 11.55 36.72
CA PRO A 90 -9.83 12.37 37.74
C PRO A 90 -8.40 12.82 37.32
N ASP A 91 -7.84 12.19 36.29
CA ASP A 91 -6.57 12.52 35.64
C ASP A 91 -6.69 13.69 34.65
N SER A 92 -7.86 14.34 34.58
CA SER A 92 -8.18 15.42 33.64
C SER A 92 -8.11 15.00 32.18
N LEU A 93 -8.38 13.72 31.88
CA LEU A 93 -8.51 13.19 30.55
C LEU A 93 -9.95 12.76 30.26
N TRP A 94 -10.33 12.83 28.99
CA TRP A 94 -11.50 12.14 28.47
C TRP A 94 -11.10 10.71 28.12
N HIS A 95 -11.88 9.74 28.60
CA HIS A 95 -11.78 8.34 28.25
C HIS A 95 -13.01 7.94 27.45
N ALA A 96 -12.82 7.24 26.34
CA ALA A 96 -13.91 6.60 25.62
C ALA A 96 -13.70 5.09 25.59
N VAL A 97 -14.80 4.35 25.76
CA VAL A 97 -14.84 2.89 25.56
C VAL A 97 -16.01 2.49 24.68
N TRP A 98 -15.87 1.40 23.93
CA TRP A 98 -16.94 0.85 23.11
C TRP A 98 -16.75 -0.64 22.82
N SER A 99 -17.82 -1.28 22.35
CA SER A 99 -17.81 -2.65 21.83
C SER A 99 -17.36 -2.66 20.37
N VAL A 100 -16.46 -3.59 20.01
CA VAL A 100 -15.93 -3.72 18.64
C VAL A 100 -16.90 -4.46 17.71
N ASN A 101 -17.61 -5.45 18.24
CA ASN A 101 -18.62 -6.25 17.54
C ASN A 101 -19.46 -7.01 18.59
N GLU A 102 -20.34 -7.89 18.12
CA GLU A 102 -21.26 -8.65 18.96
C GLU A 102 -20.67 -9.96 19.50
N THR A 103 -19.44 -10.32 19.12
CA THR A 103 -18.85 -11.65 19.38
C THR A 103 -17.61 -11.60 20.25
N ASP A 104 -16.82 -10.55 20.16
CA ASP A 104 -15.48 -10.50 20.73
C ASP A 104 -15.52 -9.97 22.16
N GLY A 105 -14.72 -10.60 23.01
CA GLY A 105 -14.55 -10.22 24.42
C GLY A 105 -13.63 -9.03 24.62
N VAL A 106 -13.68 -8.07 23.70
CA VAL A 106 -12.79 -6.91 23.64
C VAL A 106 -13.59 -5.63 23.90
N VAL A 107 -13.04 -4.79 24.76
CA VAL A 107 -13.47 -3.40 24.92
C VAL A 107 -12.38 -2.52 24.38
N VAL A 108 -12.70 -1.57 23.50
CA VAL A 108 -11.70 -0.57 23.10
C VAL A 108 -11.58 0.48 24.19
N HIS A 109 -10.37 0.96 24.43
CA HIS A 109 -10.10 2.15 25.24
C HIS A 109 -9.27 3.15 24.45
N VAL A 110 -9.62 4.43 24.60
CA VAL A 110 -8.86 5.54 24.02
C VAL A 110 -9.02 6.78 24.90
N THR A 111 -8.04 7.70 24.82
CA THR A 111 -8.06 8.95 25.58
C THR A 111 -7.88 10.20 24.73
N SER A 112 -8.42 11.32 25.21
CA SER A 112 -8.24 12.64 24.63
C SER A 112 -8.17 13.72 25.72
N LYS A 113 -7.46 14.82 25.44
CA LYS A 113 -7.44 16.00 26.31
C LYS A 113 -8.57 16.99 25.98
N ASP A 114 -9.00 17.02 24.71
CA ASP A 114 -9.85 18.08 24.16
C ASP A 114 -11.03 17.58 23.33
N LEU A 115 -11.22 16.26 23.24
CA LEU A 115 -12.21 15.55 22.41
C LEU A 115 -12.00 15.67 20.90
N VAL A 116 -10.98 16.42 20.46
CA VAL A 116 -10.62 16.59 19.04
C VAL A 116 -9.52 15.60 18.68
N TYR A 117 -8.42 15.60 19.43
CA TYR A 117 -7.25 14.76 19.17
C TYR A 117 -7.20 13.59 20.14
N TRP A 118 -7.13 12.38 19.58
CA TRP A 118 -7.20 11.12 20.33
C TRP A 118 -5.86 10.38 20.28
N ARG A 119 -5.50 9.77 21.40
CA ARG A 119 -4.31 8.90 21.55
C ARG A 119 -4.55 7.52 20.94
N ARG A 120 -3.48 6.71 20.85
CA ARG A 120 -3.55 5.32 20.35
C ARG A 120 -4.64 4.51 21.06
N GLN A 121 -5.32 3.66 20.30
CA GLN A 121 -6.36 2.78 20.82
C GLN A 121 -5.74 1.55 21.47
N SER A 122 -6.37 1.09 22.54
CA SER A 122 -6.00 -0.12 23.28
C SER A 122 -7.15 -1.12 23.24
N TYR A 123 -6.81 -2.40 23.17
CA TYR A 123 -7.76 -3.48 22.92
C TYR A 123 -7.68 -4.58 23.99
N PRO A 124 -7.95 -4.26 25.27
CA PRO A 124 -7.96 -5.27 26.32
C PRO A 124 -8.98 -6.38 26.03
N ILE A 125 -8.47 -7.62 26.01
CA ILE A 125 -9.28 -8.83 25.99
C ILE A 125 -9.74 -9.09 27.41
N LEU A 126 -11.00 -8.76 27.71
CA LEU A 126 -11.60 -8.98 29.02
C LEU A 126 -12.29 -10.35 29.10
N MET A 127 -12.73 -10.90 27.98
CA MET A 127 -13.39 -12.21 27.90
C MET A 127 -12.79 -13.08 26.78
N GLN A 128 -12.59 -14.37 27.03
CA GLN A 128 -11.93 -15.28 26.05
C GLN A 128 -12.91 -16.02 25.12
N LYS A 129 -14.18 -16.18 25.52
CA LYS A 129 -15.20 -16.97 24.79
C LYS A 129 -16.59 -16.32 24.79
N GLU A 130 -16.64 -15.07 25.22
CA GLU A 130 -17.87 -14.30 25.37
C GLU A 130 -17.64 -12.89 24.82
N ASN A 131 -18.72 -12.13 24.65
CA ASN A 131 -18.68 -10.78 24.12
C ASN A 131 -18.59 -9.72 25.23
N CYS A 132 -18.11 -8.54 24.86
CA CYS A 132 -18.15 -7.35 25.70
C CYS A 132 -19.10 -6.31 25.10
N LEU A 133 -20.36 -6.32 25.52
CA LEU A 133 -21.40 -5.41 25.02
C LEU A 133 -21.64 -4.25 25.98
N LEU A 134 -22.01 -3.09 25.44
CA LEU A 134 -22.50 -1.95 26.22
C LEU A 134 -21.54 -1.47 27.33
N PRO A 135 -20.22 -1.39 27.09
CA PRO A 135 -19.26 -1.09 28.14
C PRO A 135 -19.51 0.29 28.76
N ALA A 136 -19.27 0.41 30.07
CA ALA A 136 -19.38 1.64 30.83
C ALA A 136 -18.18 1.81 31.76
N LEU A 137 -17.75 3.06 31.96
CA LEU A 137 -16.62 3.41 32.83
C LEU A 137 -17.09 4.21 34.04
N SER A 138 -16.51 3.89 35.20
CA SER A 138 -16.60 4.71 36.41
C SER A 138 -15.26 4.74 37.15
N PHE A 139 -15.15 5.58 38.19
CA PHE A 139 -13.95 5.69 39.01
C PHE A 139 -14.27 5.45 40.48
N ASP A 140 -13.59 4.47 41.07
CA ASP A 140 -13.61 4.18 42.50
C ASP A 140 -12.62 5.11 43.21
N LYS A 141 -13.16 6.15 43.85
CA LYS A 141 -12.37 7.16 44.57
C LYS A 141 -11.69 6.62 45.82
N GLU A 142 -12.25 5.60 46.46
CA GLU A 142 -11.72 5.04 47.70
C GLU A 142 -10.42 4.29 47.44
N HIS A 143 -10.38 3.53 46.34
CA HIS A 143 -9.23 2.70 45.97
C HIS A 143 -8.39 3.29 44.83
N GLY A 144 -8.78 4.43 44.26
CA GLY A 144 -8.05 5.13 43.21
C GLY A 144 -7.97 4.37 41.88
N LYS A 145 -9.02 3.63 41.51
CA LYS A 145 -9.03 2.72 40.35
C LYS A 145 -10.22 2.97 39.43
N PHE A 146 -10.02 2.79 38.12
CA PHE A 146 -11.11 2.79 37.16
C PHE A 146 -11.83 1.45 37.19
N ILE A 147 -13.13 1.47 37.01
CA ILE A 147 -13.99 0.29 36.92
C ILE A 147 -14.62 0.27 35.54
N VAL A 148 -14.47 -0.86 34.84
CA VAL A 148 -15.12 -1.14 33.56
C VAL A 148 -16.20 -2.17 33.78
N GLU A 149 -17.42 -1.85 33.39
CA GLU A 149 -18.57 -2.77 33.44
C GLU A 149 -19.08 -3.05 32.04
N TRP A 150 -19.48 -4.29 31.76
CA TRP A 150 -20.08 -4.65 30.48
C TRP A 150 -21.14 -5.72 30.64
N LYS A 151 -21.97 -5.85 29.62
CA LYS A 151 -22.94 -6.93 29.46
C LYS A 151 -22.35 -8.01 28.57
N SER A 152 -22.51 -9.26 28.95
CA SER A 152 -22.28 -10.43 28.10
C SER A 152 -23.57 -11.21 27.95
N THR A 153 -23.79 -11.80 26.78
CA THR A 153 -24.98 -12.63 26.51
C THR A 153 -24.66 -14.12 26.39
N ASN A 154 -23.42 -14.56 26.61
CA ASN A 154 -22.99 -15.98 26.51
C ASN A 154 -23.49 -16.72 25.24
N GLY A 155 -23.76 -16.01 24.13
CA GLY A 155 -24.39 -16.60 22.94
C GLY A 155 -25.85 -17.06 23.11
N GLY A 156 -26.49 -16.77 24.25
CA GLY A 156 -27.89 -17.05 24.58
C GLY A 156 -28.73 -15.78 24.84
N ALA A 157 -29.96 -15.96 25.35
CA ALA A 157 -30.90 -14.87 25.63
C ALA A 157 -30.66 -14.18 26.99
N ASP A 158 -30.09 -14.90 27.96
CA ASP A 158 -29.87 -14.40 29.32
C ASP A 158 -28.57 -13.62 29.41
N ALA A 159 -28.65 -12.41 29.95
CA ALA A 159 -27.52 -11.50 30.05
C ALA A 159 -26.90 -11.51 31.45
N THR A 160 -25.58 -11.66 31.52
CA THR A 160 -24.78 -11.48 32.74
C THR A 160 -23.99 -10.18 32.64
N TYR A 161 -23.92 -9.41 33.72
CA TYR A 161 -23.07 -8.24 33.79
C TYR A 161 -21.76 -8.63 34.46
N TYR A 162 -20.66 -8.07 33.98
CA TYR A 162 -19.33 -8.27 34.52
C TYR A 162 -18.70 -6.92 34.86
N ARG A 163 -17.76 -6.94 35.81
CA ARG A 163 -16.88 -5.81 36.09
C ARG A 163 -15.42 -6.23 36.15
N SER A 164 -14.54 -5.31 35.80
CA SER A 164 -13.11 -5.40 36.04
C SER A 164 -12.59 -4.03 36.48
N SER A 165 -11.47 -4.01 37.21
CA SER A 165 -10.81 -2.78 37.63
C SER A 165 -9.42 -2.66 37.03
N THR A 166 -8.98 -1.42 36.78
CA THR A 166 -7.68 -1.10 36.20
C THR A 166 -7.14 0.23 36.75
N LEU A 167 -5.82 0.35 36.79
CA LEU A 167 -5.11 1.59 37.14
C LEU A 167 -4.62 2.35 35.91
N ASP A 168 -4.40 1.64 34.79
CA ASP A 168 -3.65 2.14 33.64
C ASP A 168 -4.30 1.81 32.28
N PHE A 169 -5.45 1.11 32.28
CA PHE A 169 -6.13 0.59 31.09
C PHE A 169 -5.29 -0.38 30.24
N LYS A 170 -4.22 -0.94 30.84
CA LYS A 170 -3.39 -2.01 30.26
C LYS A 170 -3.55 -3.29 31.06
N ASN A 171 -3.53 -3.16 32.38
CA ASN A 171 -3.65 -4.25 33.33
C ASN A 171 -5.03 -4.23 33.99
N TYR A 172 -5.77 -5.33 33.85
CA TYR A 172 -7.13 -5.50 34.34
C TYR A 172 -7.19 -6.62 35.35
N THR A 173 -8.00 -6.46 36.41
CA THR A 173 -8.35 -7.58 37.29
C THR A 173 -9.20 -8.60 36.53
N PRO A 174 -9.21 -9.89 36.95
CA PRO A 174 -10.13 -10.87 36.36
C PRO A 174 -11.59 -10.37 36.37
N PRO A 175 -12.39 -10.67 35.34
CA PRO A 175 -13.81 -10.32 35.31
C PRO A 175 -14.59 -10.95 36.47
N GLU A 176 -15.37 -10.13 37.16
CA GLU A 176 -16.25 -10.55 38.26
C GLU A 176 -17.71 -10.37 37.85
N PRO A 177 -18.58 -11.39 37.98
CA PRO A 177 -20.00 -11.26 37.67
C PRO A 177 -20.72 -10.36 38.69
N VAL A 178 -21.60 -9.50 38.22
CA VAL A 178 -22.43 -8.61 39.02
C VAL A 178 -23.91 -8.73 38.63
N ALA A 179 -24.82 -8.52 39.58
CA ALA A 179 -26.25 -8.78 39.37
C ALA A 179 -26.90 -7.85 38.32
N LYS A 180 -26.36 -6.65 38.13
CA LYS A 180 -26.78 -5.65 37.14
C LYS A 180 -25.65 -4.64 36.91
N ALA A 181 -25.70 -3.90 35.79
CA ALA A 181 -24.86 -2.71 35.63
C ALA A 181 -25.07 -1.76 36.81
N THR A 182 -23.98 -1.34 37.44
CA THR A 182 -24.03 -0.39 38.57
C THR A 182 -23.95 1.05 38.08
N PHE A 183 -23.38 1.26 36.88
CA PHE A 183 -23.27 2.58 36.26
C PHE A 183 -23.52 2.54 34.75
N ASP A 184 -24.56 3.22 34.29
CA ASP A 184 -24.76 3.55 32.88
C ASP A 184 -25.47 4.91 32.77
N ASN A 185 -24.73 5.93 32.32
CA ASN A 185 -25.24 7.29 32.14
C ASN A 185 -25.53 7.62 30.67
N ARG A 186 -25.88 6.60 29.88
CA ARG A 186 -26.32 6.81 28.50
C ARG A 186 -27.78 7.26 28.43
N HIS A 187 -28.07 8.06 27.43
CA HIS A 187 -29.37 8.63 27.14
C HIS A 187 -29.69 8.44 25.66
N THR A 188 -30.93 8.07 25.37
CA THR A 188 -31.47 8.14 24.01
C THR A 188 -31.94 9.57 23.74
N LEU A 189 -31.36 10.20 22.73
CA LEU A 189 -31.71 11.55 22.30
C LEU A 189 -32.09 11.56 20.83
N ARG A 190 -33.10 12.35 20.48
CA ARG A 190 -33.51 12.55 19.09
C ARG A 190 -32.76 13.75 18.50
N LEU A 191 -31.89 13.47 17.55
CA LEU A 191 -31.20 14.44 16.72
C LEU A 191 -31.98 14.65 15.41
N GLU A 192 -31.58 15.63 14.60
CA GLU A 192 -32.23 15.93 13.31
C GLU A 192 -32.24 14.72 12.35
N ASN A 193 -31.23 13.86 12.46
CA ASN A 193 -30.96 12.72 11.61
C ASN A 193 -31.39 11.36 12.21
N GLY A 194 -32.06 11.33 13.36
CA GLY A 194 -32.56 10.11 14.00
C GLY A 194 -32.43 10.08 15.52
N GLU A 195 -32.87 8.98 16.13
CA GLU A 195 -32.60 8.69 17.54
C GLU A 195 -31.22 8.04 17.67
N GLU A 196 -30.43 8.55 18.61
CA GLU A 196 -29.08 8.09 18.87
C GLU A 196 -28.92 7.83 20.37
N ASN A 197 -28.03 6.91 20.75
CA ASN A 197 -27.76 6.56 22.15
C ASN A 197 -26.31 6.87 22.50
N GLY A 198 -26.08 7.51 23.64
CA GLY A 198 -24.77 8.04 23.99
C GLY A 198 -24.74 8.70 25.37
N THR A 199 -23.60 9.26 25.77
CA THR A 199 -23.42 9.87 27.10
C THR A 199 -23.55 11.38 27.03
N VAL A 200 -24.08 12.00 28.10
CA VAL A 200 -24.22 13.47 28.20
C VAL A 200 -23.33 14.03 29.30
N HIS A 201 -22.51 15.03 28.96
CA HIS A 201 -21.59 15.71 29.89
C HIS A 201 -21.79 17.22 29.83
N LYS A 202 -21.57 17.92 30.95
CA LYS A 202 -21.53 19.38 30.95
C LYS A 202 -20.08 19.83 30.82
N VAL A 203 -19.80 20.67 29.83
CA VAL A 203 -18.43 21.12 29.48
C VAL A 203 -18.38 22.64 29.36
N SER A 204 -17.17 23.21 29.43
CA SER A 204 -16.99 24.63 29.12
C SER A 204 -17.33 24.90 27.65
N TRP A 205 -17.79 26.11 27.33
CA TRP A 205 -18.09 26.48 25.95
C TRP A 205 -16.87 26.41 25.02
N ASN A 206 -15.66 26.57 25.56
CA ASN A 206 -14.42 26.44 24.79
C ASN A 206 -14.23 25.03 24.22
N VAL A 207 -14.68 23.97 24.90
CA VAL A 207 -14.65 22.59 24.36
C VAL A 207 -15.57 22.48 23.14
N ILE A 208 -16.78 23.05 23.21
CA ILE A 208 -17.72 23.06 22.08
C ILE A 208 -17.15 23.85 20.90
N LYS A 209 -16.52 25.01 21.16
CA LYS A 209 -15.85 25.80 20.11
C LYS A 209 -14.72 25.01 19.45
N GLY A 210 -13.89 24.31 20.22
CA GLY A 210 -12.81 23.46 19.69
C GLY A 210 -13.34 22.38 18.74
N LEU A 211 -14.41 21.69 19.12
CA LEU A 211 -15.07 20.69 18.27
C LEU A 211 -15.64 21.30 16.99
N LEU A 212 -16.39 22.40 17.11
CA LEU A 212 -16.94 23.12 15.95
C LEU A 212 -15.84 23.59 14.99
N GLN A 213 -14.74 24.12 15.51
CA GLN A 213 -13.60 24.57 14.71
C GLN A 213 -12.92 23.40 14.00
N ALA A 214 -12.69 22.29 14.68
CA ALA A 214 -12.10 21.10 14.06
C ALA A 214 -12.99 20.57 12.92
N GLN A 215 -14.30 20.50 13.15
CA GLN A 215 -15.25 20.07 12.12
C GLN A 215 -15.32 21.04 10.93
N GLN A 216 -15.32 22.36 11.18
CA GLN A 216 -15.32 23.38 10.13
C GLN A 216 -14.05 23.33 9.30
N GLN A 217 -12.89 23.14 9.95
CA GLN A 217 -11.60 22.99 9.28
C GLN A 217 -11.60 21.75 8.37
N ALA A 218 -12.02 20.59 8.89
CA ALA A 218 -12.08 19.37 8.10
C ALA A 218 -13.09 19.47 6.94
N ALA A 219 -14.23 20.15 7.14
CA ALA A 219 -15.20 20.38 6.06
C ALA A 219 -14.63 21.29 4.96
N TYR A 220 -13.91 22.35 5.35
CA TYR A 220 -13.24 23.24 4.41
C TYR A 220 -12.13 22.51 3.63
N GLU A 221 -11.32 21.70 4.31
CA GLU A 221 -10.31 20.84 3.67
C GLU A 221 -10.94 19.87 2.69
N GLN A 222 -12.04 19.20 3.08
CA GLN A 222 -12.76 18.29 2.20
C GLN A 222 -13.34 18.98 0.96
N GLU A 223 -13.81 20.21 1.07
CA GLU A 223 -14.25 21.02 -0.08
C GLU A 223 -13.08 21.23 -1.06
N LEU A 224 -11.93 21.68 -0.56
CA LEU A 224 -10.72 21.88 -1.37
C LEU A 224 -10.20 20.56 -1.98
N TRP A 225 -10.19 19.48 -1.21
CA TRP A 225 -9.69 18.19 -1.67
C TRP A 225 -10.64 17.52 -2.64
N SER A 226 -11.92 17.89 -2.65
CA SER A 226 -12.90 17.38 -3.61
C SER A 226 -12.84 18.04 -4.99
N GLU A 227 -12.02 19.10 -5.16
CA GLU A 227 -11.86 19.80 -6.44
C GLU A 227 -11.38 18.86 -7.54
N LYS A 228 -11.99 19.00 -8.72
CA LYS A 228 -11.62 18.27 -9.95
C LYS A 228 -11.47 19.21 -11.13
N THR A 229 -10.79 18.74 -12.17
CA THR A 229 -10.71 19.49 -13.44
C THR A 229 -12.06 19.59 -14.16
N ALA A 230 -12.99 18.67 -13.89
CA ALA A 230 -14.37 18.75 -14.38
C ALA A 230 -15.08 20.07 -13.98
N ASP A 231 -14.68 20.69 -12.87
CA ASP A 231 -15.24 21.96 -12.40
C ASP A 231 -14.53 23.19 -12.99
N ASP A 232 -13.41 23.01 -13.71
CA ASP A 232 -12.56 24.11 -14.17
C ASP A 232 -13.27 25.05 -15.15
N GLY A 233 -14.23 24.54 -15.93
CA GLY A 233 -15.06 25.36 -16.82
C GLY A 233 -15.90 26.41 -16.09
N ILE A 234 -16.20 26.18 -14.80
CA ILE A 234 -16.88 27.14 -13.92
C ILE A 234 -15.85 27.95 -13.14
N ARG A 235 -14.89 27.26 -12.49
CA ARG A 235 -13.85 27.87 -11.64
C ARG A 235 -13.02 28.91 -12.38
N PHE A 236 -12.74 28.67 -13.66
CA PHE A 236 -11.86 29.49 -14.51
C PHE A 236 -12.58 30.05 -15.75
N ALA A 237 -13.90 30.23 -15.71
CA ALA A 237 -14.70 30.67 -16.86
C ALA A 237 -14.22 31.98 -17.53
N SER A 238 -13.53 32.84 -16.77
CA SER A 238 -12.98 34.12 -17.25
C SER A 238 -11.46 34.17 -17.34
N LEU A 239 -10.79 33.05 -17.04
CA LEU A 239 -9.33 32.99 -17.03
C LEU A 239 -8.81 33.10 -18.47
N LYS A 240 -7.85 34.00 -18.66
CA LYS A 240 -7.09 34.18 -19.90
C LYS A 240 -5.75 33.45 -19.79
N PRO A 241 -5.02 33.25 -20.90
CA PRO A 241 -3.67 32.71 -20.83
C PRO A 241 -2.82 33.44 -19.79
N VAL A 242 -2.13 32.67 -18.95
CA VAL A 242 -1.38 33.18 -17.80
C VAL A 242 0.08 33.38 -18.21
N ASP A 243 0.67 34.51 -17.82
CA ASP A 243 2.10 34.78 -18.01
C ASP A 243 2.84 34.43 -16.72
N VAL A 244 3.97 33.74 -16.85
CA VAL A 244 4.81 33.28 -15.75
C VAL A 244 6.24 33.73 -15.99
N GLU A 245 6.78 34.56 -15.11
CA GLU A 245 8.20 34.88 -15.09
C GLU A 245 8.89 34.07 -13.99
N VAL A 246 9.97 33.38 -14.34
CA VAL A 246 10.72 32.52 -13.43
C VAL A 246 12.13 33.05 -13.25
N GLN A 247 12.50 33.29 -12.00
CA GLN A 247 13.84 33.68 -11.57
C GLN A 247 14.46 32.54 -10.78
N ILE A 248 15.65 32.11 -11.16
CA ILE A 248 16.38 31.02 -10.48
C ILE A 248 17.31 31.63 -9.43
N ASP A 249 17.27 31.09 -8.21
CA ASP A 249 18.16 31.44 -7.12
C ASP A 249 19.21 30.33 -6.95
N VAL A 250 20.43 30.62 -7.39
CA VAL A 250 21.56 29.68 -7.30
C VAL A 250 22.30 29.74 -5.96
N GLU A 251 22.09 30.80 -5.18
CA GLU A 251 22.76 31.02 -3.89
C GLU A 251 22.13 30.13 -2.80
N ASN A 252 20.79 30.00 -2.82
CA ASN A 252 20.04 29.21 -1.83
C ASN A 252 19.80 27.75 -2.23
N LYS A 253 20.69 27.18 -3.05
CA LYS A 253 20.59 25.79 -3.53
C LYS A 253 20.56 24.76 -2.37
N LYS A 254 19.85 23.66 -2.57
CA LYS A 254 19.73 22.55 -1.60
C LYS A 254 20.17 21.23 -2.22
N LYS A 255 20.62 20.29 -1.41
CA LYS A 255 20.90 18.92 -1.86
C LYS A 255 19.60 18.15 -2.02
N ILE A 256 19.51 17.34 -3.07
CA ILE A 256 18.46 16.33 -3.28
C ILE A 256 19.09 14.96 -3.06
N SER A 257 18.34 14.03 -2.47
CA SER A 257 18.73 12.62 -2.40
C SER A 257 18.89 12.03 -3.81
N ASP A 258 19.98 11.30 -4.02
CA ASP A 258 20.21 10.51 -5.24
C ASP A 258 19.32 9.26 -5.30
N LEU A 259 18.56 8.98 -4.24
CA LEU A 259 17.59 7.89 -4.13
C LEU A 259 16.13 8.35 -4.25
N LEU A 260 15.87 9.62 -4.59
CA LEU A 260 14.51 10.18 -4.50
C LEU A 260 13.45 9.36 -5.25
N MET A 261 13.75 8.84 -6.44
CA MET A 261 12.80 8.08 -7.26
C MET A 261 13.10 6.59 -7.22
N GLY A 262 12.16 5.77 -6.72
CA GLY A 262 12.23 4.32 -6.76
C GLY A 262 10.89 3.66 -7.05
N VAL A 263 10.81 2.35 -6.83
CA VAL A 263 9.58 1.57 -7.00
C VAL A 263 9.25 0.75 -5.77
N PHE A 264 7.95 0.62 -5.52
CA PHE A 264 7.38 -0.27 -4.52
C PHE A 264 6.90 -1.55 -5.20
N PHE A 265 7.20 -2.71 -4.62
CA PHE A 265 6.70 -3.99 -5.11
C PHE A 265 6.10 -4.79 -3.97
N GLU A 266 4.83 -5.16 -4.12
CA GLU A 266 4.19 -6.25 -3.38
C GLU A 266 3.43 -7.17 -4.33
N ASP A 267 3.25 -8.42 -3.93
CA ASP A 267 2.41 -9.36 -4.67
C ASP A 267 0.93 -9.07 -4.39
N ILE A 268 0.41 -8.01 -5.03
CA ILE A 268 -1.00 -7.64 -5.14
C ILE A 268 -1.38 -7.69 -6.63
N ASN A 269 -2.66 -7.89 -6.97
CA ASN A 269 -3.13 -7.83 -8.35
C ASN A 269 -2.43 -8.82 -9.31
N TYR A 270 -1.98 -9.97 -8.78
CA TYR A 270 -1.15 -10.97 -9.50
C TYR A 270 0.19 -10.38 -9.98
N ALA A 271 0.76 -9.43 -9.23
CA ALA A 271 2.01 -8.77 -9.59
C ALA A 271 3.22 -9.72 -9.62
N ALA A 272 3.27 -10.76 -8.78
CA ALA A 272 4.33 -11.76 -8.81
C ALA A 272 3.91 -13.00 -9.61
N ASP A 273 3.15 -13.92 -9.01
CA ASP A 273 2.71 -15.17 -9.63
C ASP A 273 1.65 -14.89 -10.72
N GLY A 274 1.98 -15.23 -11.97
CA GLY A 274 1.19 -14.86 -13.15
C GLY A 274 1.48 -13.44 -13.68
N GLY A 275 2.44 -12.73 -13.07
CA GLY A 275 2.87 -11.39 -13.43
C GLY A 275 4.37 -11.30 -13.70
N LEU A 276 5.09 -10.62 -12.81
CA LEU A 276 6.53 -10.34 -12.94
C LEU A 276 7.36 -11.63 -12.86
N TYR A 277 6.92 -12.66 -12.13
CA TYR A 277 7.57 -13.96 -12.13
C TYR A 277 7.25 -14.72 -13.42
N ALA A 278 8.27 -15.20 -14.14
CA ALA A 278 8.07 -15.74 -15.50
C ALA A 278 7.51 -17.18 -15.57
N GLU A 279 7.11 -17.79 -14.45
CA GLU A 279 6.46 -19.10 -14.44
C GLU A 279 5.13 -19.05 -15.18
N LEU A 280 4.93 -19.97 -16.13
CA LEU A 280 3.71 -20.03 -16.93
C LEU A 280 2.73 -21.09 -16.43
N VAL A 281 3.16 -22.02 -15.57
CA VAL A 281 2.31 -23.06 -14.97
C VAL A 281 1.69 -22.54 -13.68
N GLN A 282 0.36 -22.46 -13.66
CA GLN A 282 -0.38 -22.12 -12.43
C GLN A 282 -0.52 -23.37 -11.56
N ASN A 283 -0.38 -23.23 -10.24
CA ASN A 283 -0.49 -24.33 -9.27
C ASN A 283 0.48 -25.49 -9.61
N ARG A 284 1.75 -25.15 -9.87
CA ARG A 284 2.79 -26.07 -10.37
C ARG A 284 3.15 -27.24 -9.44
N ASP A 285 2.85 -27.10 -8.16
CA ASP A 285 3.19 -27.98 -7.05
C ASP A 285 1.94 -28.49 -6.30
N PHE A 286 0.75 -28.22 -6.83
CA PHE A 286 -0.52 -28.71 -6.29
C PHE A 286 -0.84 -28.23 -4.86
N GLU A 287 -0.22 -27.16 -4.38
CA GLU A 287 -0.38 -26.66 -3.00
C GLU A 287 -1.55 -25.71 -2.78
N TYR A 288 -2.35 -25.42 -3.81
CA TYR A 288 -3.51 -24.55 -3.68
C TYR A 288 -4.54 -25.13 -2.71
N ARG A 289 -5.05 -24.28 -1.80
CA ARG A 289 -6.03 -24.65 -0.77
C ARG A 289 -7.25 -23.76 -0.83
N LEU A 290 -8.42 -24.29 -0.47
CA LEU A 290 -9.65 -23.49 -0.38
C LEU A 290 -9.48 -22.28 0.55
N SER A 291 -8.63 -22.42 1.57
CA SER A 291 -8.28 -21.35 2.50
C SER A 291 -7.49 -20.20 1.87
N ASP A 292 -6.92 -20.34 0.67
CA ASP A 292 -6.15 -19.27 0.00
C ASP A 292 -7.06 -18.20 -0.62
N LYS A 293 -8.34 -18.53 -0.84
CA LYS A 293 -9.33 -17.62 -1.40
C LYS A 293 -10.59 -17.56 -0.54
N LYS A 294 -10.78 -16.43 0.14
CA LYS A 294 -12.01 -16.02 0.82
C LYS A 294 -13.16 -15.99 -0.19
N GLY A 295 -14.35 -16.36 0.28
CA GLY A 295 -15.56 -16.47 -0.52
C GLY A 295 -15.94 -17.92 -0.80
N SER A 296 -16.80 -18.13 -1.78
CA SER A 296 -17.34 -19.45 -2.15
C SER A 296 -16.68 -20.04 -3.40
N ASP A 297 -15.44 -19.64 -3.74
CA ASP A 297 -14.72 -20.22 -4.89
C ASP A 297 -14.20 -21.61 -4.54
N THR A 298 -15.08 -22.60 -4.68
CA THR A 298 -14.79 -24.00 -4.43
C THR A 298 -13.85 -24.61 -5.46
N SER A 299 -13.45 -23.87 -6.51
CA SER A 299 -12.47 -24.32 -7.51
C SER A 299 -11.02 -24.10 -7.07
N TRP A 300 -10.79 -23.35 -5.99
CA TRP A 300 -9.44 -23.00 -5.53
C TRP A 300 -8.86 -24.09 -4.61
N HIS A 301 -8.45 -25.21 -5.20
CA HIS A 301 -7.88 -26.36 -4.47
C HIS A 301 -6.71 -26.95 -5.25
N SER A 302 -6.15 -28.06 -4.78
CA SER A 302 -4.95 -28.70 -5.34
C SER A 302 -5.06 -29.12 -6.82
N TYR A 303 -6.26 -29.18 -7.40
CA TYR A 303 -6.48 -29.46 -8.83
C TYR A 303 -6.69 -28.18 -9.66
N LYS A 304 -6.64 -26.99 -9.07
CA LYS A 304 -6.81 -25.71 -9.78
C LYS A 304 -5.85 -25.65 -10.96
N ALA A 305 -6.36 -25.19 -12.11
CA ALA A 305 -5.67 -25.11 -13.39
C ALA A 305 -5.28 -26.45 -14.06
N TRP A 306 -5.54 -27.60 -13.40
CA TRP A 306 -5.22 -28.93 -13.91
C TRP A 306 -6.48 -29.71 -14.33
N SER A 307 -6.37 -30.46 -15.42
CA SER A 307 -7.43 -31.35 -15.91
C SER A 307 -6.88 -32.54 -16.68
N LEU A 308 -7.70 -33.57 -16.90
CA LEU A 308 -7.39 -34.67 -17.80
C LEU A 308 -8.04 -34.48 -19.17
N LYS A 309 -7.31 -34.85 -20.22
CA LYS A 309 -7.79 -34.83 -21.62
C LYS A 309 -7.47 -36.15 -22.32
N GLY A 310 -8.46 -36.73 -22.98
CA GLY A 310 -8.31 -37.96 -23.77
C GLY A 310 -8.10 -39.25 -22.96
N GLY A 311 -8.03 -40.38 -23.66
CA GLY A 311 -7.71 -41.72 -23.14
C GLY A 311 -8.57 -42.21 -21.95
N LYS A 312 -8.10 -43.26 -21.27
CA LYS A 312 -8.66 -43.76 -20.01
C LYS A 312 -7.55 -43.74 -18.96
N GLY A 313 -7.70 -42.87 -17.96
CA GLY A 313 -6.77 -42.72 -16.86
C GLY A 313 -7.38 -41.91 -15.73
N THR A 314 -6.72 -41.91 -14.58
CA THR A 314 -7.13 -41.15 -13.40
C THR A 314 -6.01 -40.23 -12.93
N PHE A 315 -6.41 -39.10 -12.35
CA PHE A 315 -5.55 -38.09 -11.75
C PHE A 315 -6.02 -37.91 -10.31
N LYS A 316 -5.11 -38.12 -9.37
CA LYS A 316 -5.35 -37.85 -7.95
C LYS A 316 -4.17 -37.09 -7.36
N ILE A 317 -4.42 -36.38 -6.28
CA ILE A 317 -3.39 -35.76 -5.44
C ILE A 317 -3.08 -36.68 -4.27
N ASP A 318 -1.80 -36.87 -3.98
CA ASP A 318 -1.30 -37.64 -2.84
C ASP A 318 -0.26 -36.79 -2.08
N SER A 319 0.01 -37.14 -0.83
CA SER A 319 0.93 -36.45 0.07
C SER A 319 1.71 -37.37 1.02
N ILE A 320 1.63 -38.69 0.83
CA ILE A 320 2.26 -39.66 1.74
C ILE A 320 3.79 -39.70 1.60
N SER A 321 4.32 -39.49 0.39
CA SER A 321 5.76 -39.56 0.13
C SER A 321 6.21 -38.41 -0.76
N PRO A 322 6.12 -37.16 -0.29
CA PRO A 322 6.33 -35.98 -1.11
C PRO A 322 7.77 -35.84 -1.59
N LEU A 323 7.97 -34.95 -2.56
CA LEU A 323 9.31 -34.51 -2.96
C LEU A 323 10.01 -33.81 -1.79
N HIS A 324 9.27 -32.97 -1.07
CA HIS A 324 9.75 -32.23 0.10
C HIS A 324 8.59 -32.00 1.09
N PRO A 325 8.81 -32.04 2.42
CA PRO A 325 7.72 -31.86 3.39
C PRO A 325 7.03 -30.49 3.36
N ASN A 326 7.71 -29.44 2.87
CA ASN A 326 7.12 -28.10 2.76
C ASN A 326 6.07 -28.00 1.64
N ASN A 327 6.19 -28.83 0.60
CA ASN A 327 5.30 -28.94 -0.56
C ASN A 327 4.88 -30.40 -0.68
N ALA A 328 3.95 -30.79 0.19
CA ALA A 328 3.61 -32.17 0.40
C ALA A 328 2.75 -32.78 -0.72
N HIS A 329 2.04 -31.97 -1.50
CA HIS A 329 1.12 -32.46 -2.53
C HIS A 329 1.83 -32.75 -3.83
N TYR A 330 1.47 -33.86 -4.47
CA TYR A 330 1.93 -34.19 -5.82
C TYR A 330 0.84 -34.92 -6.59
N ALA A 331 0.92 -34.84 -7.92
CA ALA A 331 0.00 -35.55 -8.80
C ALA A 331 0.41 -37.02 -8.94
N ILE A 332 -0.57 -37.91 -8.91
CA ILE A 332 -0.46 -39.28 -9.39
C ILE A 332 -1.34 -39.45 -10.62
N LEU A 333 -0.73 -39.84 -11.73
CA LEU A 333 -1.40 -40.22 -12.97
C LEU A 333 -1.35 -41.74 -13.11
N ASN A 334 -2.52 -42.37 -13.11
CA ASN A 334 -2.67 -43.78 -13.45
C ASN A 334 -3.24 -43.91 -14.86
N ILE A 335 -2.45 -44.48 -15.75
CA ILE A 335 -2.77 -44.61 -17.18
C ILE A 335 -3.06 -46.08 -17.49
N GLU A 336 -4.30 -46.38 -17.91
CA GLU A 336 -4.67 -47.73 -18.35
C GLU A 336 -4.11 -48.02 -19.76
N LYS A 337 -4.14 -47.02 -20.62
CA LYS A 337 -3.61 -47.05 -21.98
C LYS A 337 -3.08 -45.67 -22.36
N ALA A 338 -1.96 -45.63 -23.06
CA ALA A 338 -1.37 -44.40 -23.58
C ALA A 338 -2.40 -43.54 -24.33
N GLY A 339 -2.32 -42.21 -24.13
CA GLY A 339 -3.20 -41.24 -24.80
C GLY A 339 -4.00 -40.31 -23.86
N THR A 340 -3.88 -40.47 -22.54
CA THR A 340 -4.38 -39.49 -21.56
C THR A 340 -3.32 -38.45 -21.26
N ALA A 341 -3.70 -37.18 -21.32
CA ALA A 341 -2.86 -36.02 -20.99
C ALA A 341 -3.30 -35.39 -19.67
N LEU A 342 -2.34 -35.06 -18.80
CA LEU A 342 -2.53 -34.07 -17.75
C LEU A 342 -2.27 -32.68 -18.34
N VAL A 343 -3.26 -31.79 -18.23
CA VAL A 343 -3.25 -30.49 -18.90
C VAL A 343 -3.25 -29.36 -17.88
N ASN A 344 -2.32 -28.41 -18.01
CA ASN A 344 -2.33 -27.14 -17.28
C ASN A 344 -2.72 -25.97 -18.21
N ALA A 345 -3.68 -25.16 -17.78
CA ALA A 345 -4.16 -24.01 -18.54
C ALA A 345 -3.31 -22.72 -18.37
N GLY A 346 -2.35 -22.71 -17.44
CA GLY A 346 -1.62 -21.51 -17.05
C GLY A 346 -2.50 -20.47 -16.34
N PHE A 347 -1.99 -19.24 -16.25
CA PHE A 347 -2.71 -18.10 -15.68
C PHE A 347 -3.66 -17.49 -16.72
N ASP A 348 -4.84 -18.10 -16.90
CA ASP A 348 -5.84 -17.81 -17.96
C ASP A 348 -5.39 -18.09 -19.39
N GLY A 349 -4.26 -18.78 -19.55
CA GLY A 349 -3.63 -19.09 -20.82
C GLY A 349 -2.11 -19.00 -20.72
N ILE A 350 -1.42 -19.75 -21.59
CA ILE A 350 0.04 -19.67 -21.73
C ILE A 350 0.36 -18.87 -23.01
N PRO A 351 0.98 -17.68 -22.90
CA PRO A 351 1.44 -16.94 -24.07
C PRO A 351 2.70 -17.59 -24.65
N LEU A 352 2.66 -17.90 -25.94
CA LEU A 352 3.77 -18.49 -26.69
C LEU A 352 4.09 -17.66 -27.92
N LYS A 353 5.38 -17.59 -28.25
CA LYS A 353 5.90 -16.84 -29.40
C LYS A 353 6.61 -17.75 -30.39
N ALA A 354 6.29 -17.61 -31.66
CA ALA A 354 6.87 -18.36 -32.76
C ALA A 354 8.40 -18.18 -32.80
N GLY A 355 9.11 -19.30 -32.95
CA GLY A 355 10.57 -19.33 -33.00
C GLY A 355 11.26 -19.23 -31.63
N GLU A 356 10.52 -19.03 -30.54
CA GLU A 356 11.07 -19.03 -29.20
C GLU A 356 11.09 -20.43 -28.58
N ARG A 357 11.90 -20.55 -27.52
CA ARG A 357 12.10 -21.79 -26.78
C ARG A 357 11.62 -21.61 -25.35
N TYR A 358 11.00 -22.67 -24.84
CA TYR A 358 10.46 -22.72 -23.49
C TYR A 358 11.05 -23.94 -22.78
N ASN A 359 11.60 -23.70 -21.59
CA ASN A 359 12.21 -24.71 -20.76
C ASN A 359 11.15 -25.35 -19.88
N VAL A 360 10.96 -26.64 -20.05
CA VAL A 360 10.13 -27.46 -19.17
C VAL A 360 11.03 -28.11 -18.13
N SER A 361 10.60 -28.08 -16.88
CA SER A 361 11.15 -28.95 -15.85
C SER A 361 10.04 -29.57 -15.01
N LEU A 362 10.29 -30.76 -14.48
CA LEU A 362 9.39 -31.41 -13.53
C LEU A 362 10.14 -32.45 -12.70
N PHE A 363 9.66 -32.70 -11.50
CA PHE A 363 10.06 -33.88 -10.75
C PHE A 363 9.11 -35.03 -11.06
N ALA A 364 9.66 -36.21 -11.30
CA ALA A 364 8.86 -37.40 -11.53
C ALA A 364 9.47 -38.62 -10.84
N ARG A 365 8.60 -39.53 -10.43
CA ARG A 365 8.95 -40.90 -10.08
C ARG A 365 7.97 -41.88 -10.66
N ASN A 366 8.50 -42.97 -11.16
CA ASN A 366 7.73 -44.08 -11.68
C ASN A 366 7.34 -45.01 -10.52
N LEU A 367 6.05 -45.25 -10.33
CA LEU A 367 5.53 -46.12 -9.27
C LEU A 367 5.39 -47.59 -9.73
N GLN A 368 5.48 -47.85 -11.04
CA GLN A 368 5.41 -49.20 -11.62
C GLN A 368 6.43 -49.32 -12.76
N GLU A 369 7.42 -50.23 -12.66
CA GLU A 369 8.64 -50.31 -13.51
C GLU A 369 8.47 -50.27 -15.05
N LYS A 370 7.22 -50.34 -15.55
CA LYS A 370 6.82 -50.33 -16.96
C LYS A 370 6.60 -48.92 -17.56
N ALA A 371 6.24 -47.88 -16.79
CA ALA A 371 5.99 -46.53 -17.33
C ALA A 371 7.27 -45.67 -17.38
N ARG A 372 7.78 -45.33 -18.58
CA ARG A 372 9.15 -44.80 -18.71
C ARG A 372 9.24 -43.48 -19.45
N ALA A 373 8.32 -43.14 -20.34
CA ALA A 373 8.45 -41.93 -21.16
C ALA A 373 7.28 -40.96 -20.99
N LEU A 374 7.61 -39.66 -20.99
CA LEU A 374 6.66 -38.56 -21.05
C LEU A 374 6.84 -37.82 -22.38
N LEU A 375 5.74 -37.57 -23.07
CA LEU A 375 5.66 -36.60 -24.15
C LEU A 375 5.04 -35.32 -23.58
N ILE A 376 5.75 -34.21 -23.71
CA ILE A 376 5.30 -32.90 -23.25
C ILE A 376 4.95 -32.09 -24.49
N ARG A 377 3.75 -31.51 -24.53
CA ARG A 377 3.28 -30.72 -25.66
C ARG A 377 2.80 -29.35 -25.20
N LEU A 378 2.93 -28.39 -26.11
CA LEU A 378 2.24 -27.11 -26.04
C LEU A 378 1.20 -27.10 -27.16
N THR A 379 -0.05 -26.85 -26.81
CA THR A 379 -1.16 -26.77 -27.77
C THR A 379 -1.89 -25.44 -27.64
N ASP A 380 -2.44 -24.92 -28.73
CA ASP A 380 -3.35 -23.77 -28.66
C ASP A 380 -4.72 -24.17 -28.06
N GLU A 381 -5.60 -23.17 -27.92
CA GLU A 381 -6.97 -23.32 -27.42
C GLU A 381 -7.86 -24.27 -28.24
N HIS A 382 -7.47 -24.59 -29.48
CA HIS A 382 -8.16 -25.54 -30.37
C HIS A 382 -7.50 -26.92 -30.37
N GLY A 383 -6.45 -27.12 -29.57
CA GLY A 383 -5.70 -28.37 -29.48
C GLY A 383 -4.69 -28.59 -30.60
N LYS A 384 -4.38 -27.56 -31.40
CA LYS A 384 -3.32 -27.63 -32.42
C LYS A 384 -1.95 -27.67 -31.74
N LEU A 385 -1.10 -28.59 -32.19
CA LEU A 385 0.28 -28.71 -31.68
C LEU A 385 1.14 -27.52 -32.08
N LEU A 386 1.76 -26.86 -31.10
CA LEU A 386 2.66 -25.73 -31.28
C LEU A 386 4.14 -26.13 -31.09
N GLY A 387 4.40 -27.09 -30.23
CA GLY A 387 5.73 -27.65 -29.97
C GLY A 387 5.66 -28.86 -29.03
N GLU A 388 6.69 -29.70 -29.05
CA GLU A 388 6.78 -30.85 -28.15
C GLU A 388 8.22 -31.19 -27.74
N ALA A 389 8.37 -31.89 -26.63
CA ALA A 389 9.61 -32.49 -26.17
C ALA A 389 9.34 -33.85 -25.52
N ARG A 390 10.38 -34.70 -25.40
CA ARG A 390 10.28 -36.04 -24.82
C ARG A 390 11.25 -36.23 -23.66
N ILE A 391 10.75 -36.76 -22.55
CA ILE A 391 11.56 -37.32 -21.46
C ILE A 391 11.50 -38.84 -21.60
N ARG A 392 12.65 -39.49 -21.80
CA ARG A 392 12.70 -40.89 -22.27
C ARG A 392 12.62 -41.96 -21.19
N ALA A 393 13.07 -41.67 -19.97
CA ALA A 393 13.23 -42.69 -18.93
C ALA A 393 13.06 -42.13 -17.52
N ILE A 394 11.85 -42.26 -16.96
CA ILE A 394 11.54 -41.95 -15.56
C ILE A 394 11.98 -43.10 -14.65
N LYS A 395 12.67 -42.76 -13.57
CA LYS A 395 13.19 -43.69 -12.55
C LYS A 395 12.23 -43.84 -11.37
N GLY A 396 12.46 -44.87 -10.53
CA GLY A 396 11.59 -45.18 -9.40
C GLY A 396 11.63 -44.19 -8.22
N ASN A 397 12.71 -43.41 -8.10
CA ASN A 397 12.83 -42.35 -7.09
C ASN A 397 12.59 -40.98 -7.72
N TRP A 398 12.17 -40.01 -6.90
CA TRP A 398 12.04 -38.61 -7.31
C TRP A 398 13.33 -38.11 -7.95
N ARG A 399 13.21 -37.59 -9.17
CA ARG A 399 14.30 -36.92 -9.89
C ARG A 399 13.72 -35.78 -10.71
N LYS A 400 14.52 -34.73 -10.85
CA LYS A 400 14.24 -33.64 -11.78
C LYS A 400 14.55 -34.08 -13.22
N TYR A 401 13.65 -33.77 -14.13
CA TYR A 401 13.82 -33.93 -15.58
C TYR A 401 13.58 -32.59 -16.26
N GLU A 402 14.36 -32.33 -17.31
CA GLU A 402 14.33 -31.05 -18.02
C GLU A 402 14.33 -31.30 -19.52
N ALA A 403 13.63 -30.44 -20.25
CA ALA A 403 13.63 -30.42 -21.71
C ALA A 403 13.34 -29.00 -22.21
N ALA A 404 13.61 -28.74 -23.49
CA ALA A 404 13.27 -27.47 -24.13
C ALA A 404 12.33 -27.73 -25.31
N ILE A 405 11.28 -26.93 -25.41
CA ILE A 405 10.28 -26.98 -26.48
C ILE A 405 10.48 -25.77 -27.38
N SER A 406 10.70 -26.01 -28.68
CA SER A 406 10.68 -24.94 -29.69
C SER A 406 9.27 -24.76 -30.22
N VAL A 407 8.76 -23.53 -30.19
CA VAL A 407 7.40 -23.19 -30.60
C VAL A 407 7.36 -22.73 -32.06
N LYS A 408 6.37 -23.20 -32.83
CA LYS A 408 6.26 -22.95 -34.28
C LYS A 408 5.32 -21.81 -34.67
N ALA A 409 4.43 -21.38 -33.78
CA ALA A 409 3.44 -20.33 -34.04
C ALA A 409 3.11 -19.59 -32.73
N ASP A 410 2.69 -18.33 -32.87
CA ASP A 410 2.22 -17.55 -31.73
C ASP A 410 0.92 -18.15 -31.16
N ALA A 411 0.74 -18.03 -29.86
CA ALA A 411 -0.51 -18.32 -29.18
C ALA A 411 -0.66 -17.41 -27.96
N THR A 412 -1.86 -16.89 -27.73
CA THR A 412 -2.16 -16.07 -26.55
C THR A 412 -2.70 -16.92 -25.40
N LYS A 413 -3.30 -18.06 -25.71
CA LYS A 413 -3.98 -18.97 -24.78
C LYS A 413 -3.64 -20.44 -25.03
N ALA A 414 -2.35 -20.77 -24.97
CA ALA A 414 -1.92 -22.16 -25.05
C ALA A 414 -2.13 -22.92 -23.72
N SER A 415 -1.93 -24.24 -23.76
CA SER A 415 -1.91 -25.12 -22.59
C SER A 415 -0.72 -26.08 -22.66
N LEU A 416 -0.24 -26.50 -21.49
CA LEU A 416 0.79 -27.53 -21.32
C LEU A 416 0.13 -28.89 -21.18
N GLU A 417 0.50 -29.86 -22.02
CA GLU A 417 0.03 -31.25 -21.92
C GLU A 417 1.21 -32.17 -21.55
N ILE A 418 1.04 -33.01 -20.52
CA ILE A 418 1.99 -34.05 -20.12
C ILE A 418 1.34 -35.41 -20.36
N ILE A 419 1.95 -36.21 -21.23
CA ILE A 419 1.36 -37.44 -21.76
C ILE A 419 2.28 -38.63 -21.49
N PRO A 420 1.98 -39.47 -20.48
CA PRO A 420 2.67 -40.74 -20.33
C PRO A 420 2.47 -41.62 -21.56
N GLN A 421 3.56 -42.21 -22.05
CA GLN A 421 3.57 -42.97 -23.31
C GLN A 421 3.26 -44.46 -23.12
N GLU A 422 3.23 -44.93 -21.87
CA GLU A 422 2.93 -46.31 -21.51
C GLU A 422 1.86 -46.37 -20.41
N ALA A 423 1.25 -47.54 -20.25
CA ALA A 423 0.36 -47.81 -19.13
C ALA A 423 1.17 -47.94 -17.83
N GLY A 424 0.58 -47.51 -16.71
CA GLY A 424 1.17 -47.56 -15.39
C GLY A 424 0.89 -46.29 -14.58
N GLU A 425 1.56 -46.20 -13.43
CA GLU A 425 1.35 -45.13 -12.46
C GLU A 425 2.62 -44.29 -12.32
N ILE A 426 2.49 -42.98 -12.51
CA ILE A 426 3.58 -42.02 -12.40
C ILE A 426 3.19 -40.88 -11.46
N ALA A 427 4.09 -40.52 -10.56
CA ALA A 427 3.94 -39.34 -9.73
C ALA A 427 4.74 -38.17 -10.33
N LEU A 428 4.12 -36.99 -10.35
CA LEU A 428 4.66 -35.74 -10.90
C LEU A 428 4.52 -34.62 -9.88
N ASP A 429 5.53 -33.76 -9.80
CA ASP A 429 5.56 -32.62 -8.88
C ASP A 429 6.44 -31.50 -9.46
N MET A 430 6.29 -30.27 -8.95
CA MET A 430 7.09 -29.09 -9.32
C MET A 430 7.20 -28.91 -10.84
N ILE A 431 6.07 -28.95 -11.53
CA ILE A 431 5.98 -28.88 -12.99
C ILE A 431 6.07 -27.43 -13.43
N SER A 432 7.10 -27.08 -14.17
CA SER A 432 7.41 -25.70 -14.54
C SER A 432 7.58 -25.54 -16.03
N LEU A 433 7.13 -24.40 -16.56
CA LEU A 433 7.36 -23.96 -17.93
C LEU A 433 7.82 -22.49 -17.89
N PHE A 434 9.07 -22.25 -18.23
CA PHE A 434 9.64 -20.90 -18.33
C PHE A 434 9.98 -20.54 -19.77
N PRO A 435 9.77 -19.29 -20.22
CA PRO A 435 10.46 -18.77 -21.38
C PRO A 435 11.97 -18.91 -21.19
N GLU A 436 12.71 -19.33 -22.23
CA GLU A 436 14.18 -19.32 -22.17
C GLU A 436 14.72 -17.88 -22.08
N LYS A 437 13.97 -16.92 -22.64
CA LYS A 437 14.27 -15.49 -22.60
C LYS A 437 13.58 -14.80 -21.41
N THR A 438 14.17 -14.92 -20.23
CA THR A 438 13.82 -14.10 -19.06
C THR A 438 14.59 -12.78 -19.06
N PHE A 439 14.18 -11.82 -18.24
CA PHE A 439 14.93 -10.58 -18.03
C PHE A 439 16.38 -10.89 -17.66
N LYS A 440 17.34 -10.30 -18.40
CA LYS A 440 18.79 -10.55 -18.28
C LYS A 440 19.20 -12.05 -18.35
N GLY A 441 18.34 -12.93 -18.87
CA GLY A 441 18.61 -14.37 -18.97
C GLY A 441 18.73 -15.09 -17.63
N ARG A 442 18.16 -14.54 -16.55
CA ARG A 442 18.19 -15.17 -15.22
C ARG A 442 17.34 -16.45 -15.18
N LYS A 443 17.90 -17.55 -14.69
CA LYS A 443 17.11 -18.76 -14.37
C LYS A 443 16.18 -18.45 -13.22
N ASN A 444 14.97 -19.02 -13.22
CA ASN A 444 13.92 -18.66 -12.25
C ASN A 444 13.60 -17.15 -12.27
N GLY A 445 13.86 -16.49 -13.41
CA GLY A 445 13.88 -15.04 -13.51
C GLY A 445 12.54 -14.40 -13.80
N LEU A 446 12.61 -13.14 -14.19
CA LEU A 446 11.44 -12.29 -14.36
C LEU A 446 10.95 -12.26 -15.81
N ARG A 447 9.66 -12.00 -15.98
CA ARG A 447 9.00 -11.77 -17.26
C ARG A 447 9.62 -10.53 -17.91
N ALA A 448 10.20 -10.71 -19.10
CA ALA A 448 11.17 -9.75 -19.65
C ALA A 448 10.58 -8.37 -19.99
N ASP A 449 9.36 -8.31 -20.54
CA ASP A 449 8.66 -7.08 -20.90
C ASP A 449 8.25 -6.26 -19.66
N LEU A 450 7.70 -6.91 -18.63
CA LEU A 450 7.36 -6.25 -17.36
C LEU A 450 8.61 -5.75 -16.63
N ALA A 451 9.63 -6.60 -16.47
CA ALA A 451 10.86 -6.22 -15.81
C ALA A 451 11.60 -5.08 -16.56
N GLN A 452 11.59 -5.09 -17.90
CA GLN A 452 12.12 -3.99 -18.69
C GLN A 452 11.31 -2.70 -18.51
N THR A 453 9.98 -2.78 -18.49
CA THR A 453 9.13 -1.62 -18.23
C THR A 453 9.42 -0.99 -16.86
N ILE A 454 9.67 -1.81 -15.84
CA ILE A 454 10.10 -1.31 -14.52
C ILE A 454 11.51 -0.70 -14.61
N ALA A 455 12.46 -1.37 -15.28
CA ALA A 455 13.82 -0.85 -15.45
C ALA A 455 13.84 0.48 -16.21
N ASP A 456 12.94 0.68 -17.16
CA ASP A 456 12.79 1.90 -17.96
C ASP A 456 12.28 3.09 -17.14
N LEU A 457 11.81 2.91 -15.90
CA LEU A 457 11.60 4.01 -14.94
C LEU A 457 12.91 4.58 -14.40
N HIS A 458 14.02 3.84 -14.53
CA HIS A 458 15.30 4.09 -13.85
C HIS A 458 15.17 4.24 -12.32
N PRO A 459 14.54 3.27 -11.62
CA PRO A 459 14.40 3.36 -10.17
C PRO A 459 15.76 3.30 -9.48
N ARG A 460 15.93 4.10 -8.44
CA ARG A 460 17.15 4.12 -7.61
C ARG A 460 17.12 3.11 -6.48
N PHE A 461 15.93 2.65 -6.11
CA PHE A 461 15.72 1.59 -5.15
C PHE A 461 14.48 0.77 -5.49
N VAL A 462 14.40 -0.44 -4.94
CA VAL A 462 13.21 -1.30 -4.99
C VAL A 462 12.82 -1.69 -3.56
N ARG A 463 11.62 -1.31 -3.11
CA ARG A 463 11.01 -1.78 -1.85
C ARG A 463 10.30 -3.10 -2.10
N PHE A 464 10.61 -4.15 -1.33
CA PHE A 464 10.03 -5.49 -1.47
C PHE A 464 10.09 -6.28 -0.14
N PRO A 465 9.39 -7.41 0.04
CA PRO A 465 8.25 -7.88 -0.73
C PRO A 465 7.00 -7.02 -0.49
N GLY A 466 7.15 -5.93 0.28
CA GLY A 466 6.28 -4.77 0.29
C GLY A 466 4.88 -4.98 0.86
N GLY A 467 4.35 -3.87 1.41
CA GLY A 467 2.97 -3.69 1.78
C GLY A 467 2.48 -4.68 2.81
N CYS A 468 1.18 -4.93 2.75
CA CYS A 468 0.48 -5.82 3.67
C CYS A 468 0.97 -7.28 3.57
N VAL A 469 1.53 -7.68 2.41
CA VAL A 469 2.07 -9.04 2.20
C VAL A 469 3.20 -9.35 3.16
N ALA A 470 4.04 -8.37 3.52
CA ALA A 470 5.16 -8.58 4.45
C ALA A 470 4.68 -9.06 5.83
N HIS A 471 3.64 -8.46 6.39
CA HIS A 471 3.09 -8.85 7.70
C HIS A 471 2.24 -10.12 7.67
N GLY A 472 1.62 -10.43 6.54
CA GLY A 472 0.75 -11.59 6.40
C GLY A 472 -0.62 -11.48 7.10
N ASP A 473 -1.46 -12.48 6.83
CA ASP A 473 -2.78 -12.68 7.43
C ASP A 473 -2.64 -13.37 8.80
N GLY A 474 -2.10 -12.64 9.77
CA GLY A 474 -1.79 -13.12 11.12
C GLY A 474 -0.35 -13.62 11.26
N LEU A 475 0.10 -13.84 12.50
CA LEU A 475 1.51 -14.17 12.79
C LEU A 475 2.01 -15.45 12.12
N GLY A 476 1.13 -16.45 11.93
CA GLY A 476 1.47 -17.70 11.26
C GLY A 476 1.66 -17.57 9.74
N ASN A 477 1.28 -16.44 9.14
CA ASN A 477 1.36 -16.16 7.71
C ASN A 477 2.30 -14.99 7.38
N MET A 478 3.10 -14.50 8.35
CA MET A 478 4.14 -13.51 8.08
C MET A 478 5.07 -13.96 6.95
N TYR A 479 5.46 -13.04 6.08
CA TYR A 479 6.38 -13.33 4.99
C TYR A 479 7.80 -13.52 5.51
N ARG A 480 8.17 -14.78 5.78
CA ARG A 480 9.51 -15.14 6.24
C ARG A 480 10.46 -15.29 5.07
N TRP A 481 11.45 -14.42 4.95
CA TRP A 481 12.36 -14.39 3.81
C TRP A 481 13.10 -15.72 3.60
N GLN A 482 13.43 -16.44 4.67
CA GLN A 482 14.11 -17.74 4.62
C GLN A 482 13.29 -18.79 3.87
N ASN A 483 11.96 -18.69 3.91
CA ASN A 483 11.06 -19.60 3.21
C ASN A 483 11.08 -19.40 1.68
N THR A 484 11.72 -18.35 1.20
CA THR A 484 11.69 -17.93 -0.20
C THR A 484 13.02 -18.09 -0.94
N ILE A 485 14.03 -18.67 -0.28
CA ILE A 485 15.35 -18.90 -0.85
C ILE A 485 15.66 -20.39 -0.94
N GLY A 486 16.69 -20.75 -1.73
CA GLY A 486 17.07 -22.13 -1.96
C GLY A 486 16.25 -22.82 -3.06
N PRO A 487 16.36 -24.16 -3.17
CA PRO A 487 15.65 -24.95 -4.16
C PRO A 487 14.14 -24.73 -4.09
N LEU A 488 13.48 -24.60 -5.25
CA LEU A 488 12.06 -24.26 -5.34
C LEU A 488 11.18 -25.27 -4.60
N GLU A 489 11.48 -26.55 -4.71
CA GLU A 489 10.76 -27.64 -4.03
C GLU A 489 10.85 -27.57 -2.50
N ALA A 490 11.84 -26.84 -1.95
CA ALA A 490 12.02 -26.67 -0.51
C ALA A 490 11.43 -25.36 0.03
N ARG A 491 10.98 -24.45 -0.84
CA ARG A 491 10.35 -23.19 -0.44
C ARG A 491 8.97 -23.45 0.19
N VAL A 492 8.51 -22.54 1.04
CA VAL A 492 7.20 -22.67 1.72
C VAL A 492 6.21 -21.73 1.04
N PRO A 493 5.26 -22.24 0.25
CA PRO A 493 4.18 -21.44 -0.30
C PRO A 493 3.20 -21.07 0.81
N GLN A 494 2.41 -20.03 0.56
CA GLN A 494 1.46 -19.55 1.55
C GLN A 494 0.28 -18.83 0.89
N ARG A 495 -0.80 -18.67 1.66
CA ARG A 495 -1.88 -17.74 1.32
C ARG A 495 -1.30 -16.33 1.17
N ASN A 496 -1.70 -15.66 0.11
CA ASN A 496 -1.49 -14.23 -0.09
C ASN A 496 -2.64 -13.45 0.59
N LEU A 497 -2.30 -12.38 1.32
CA LEU A 497 -3.27 -11.50 1.99
C LEU A 497 -4.30 -10.93 0.99
N TRP A 498 -3.91 -10.71 -0.25
CA TRP A 498 -4.73 -10.25 -1.38
C TRP A 498 -5.58 -11.34 -2.03
N ASN A 499 -5.80 -12.44 -1.31
CA ASN A 499 -6.83 -13.44 -1.60
C ASN A 499 -6.55 -14.41 -2.75
N TYR A 500 -5.28 -14.80 -2.91
CA TYR A 500 -4.84 -15.87 -3.81
C TYR A 500 -3.66 -16.64 -3.19
N HIS A 501 -3.07 -17.57 -3.94
CA HIS A 501 -1.96 -18.42 -3.50
C HIS A 501 -0.61 -17.83 -3.94
N GLN A 502 0.39 -17.85 -3.05
CA GLN A 502 1.74 -17.37 -3.33
C GLN A 502 2.73 -18.53 -3.29
N THR A 503 3.41 -18.79 -4.41
CA THR A 503 4.30 -19.94 -4.58
C THR A 503 5.66 -19.79 -3.88
N ALA A 504 6.02 -18.56 -3.49
CA ALA A 504 7.38 -18.16 -3.10
C ALA A 504 8.44 -18.41 -4.20
N GLY A 505 8.03 -18.58 -5.47
CA GLY A 505 8.93 -18.74 -6.61
C GLY A 505 9.72 -17.47 -6.94
N LEU A 506 9.09 -16.30 -6.77
CA LEU A 506 9.76 -15.01 -6.72
C LEU A 506 10.05 -14.67 -5.25
N GLY A 507 11.28 -14.93 -4.82
CA GLY A 507 11.73 -14.75 -3.44
C GLY A 507 12.82 -13.70 -3.29
N TYR A 508 13.37 -13.61 -2.07
CA TYR A 508 14.37 -12.58 -1.72
C TYR A 508 15.61 -12.64 -2.60
N PHE A 509 16.10 -13.82 -2.98
CA PHE A 509 17.25 -13.93 -3.89
C PHE A 509 16.97 -13.30 -5.26
N GLU A 510 15.79 -13.57 -5.82
CA GLU A 510 15.38 -13.02 -7.10
C GLU A 510 15.16 -11.50 -7.04
N TYR A 511 14.60 -10.98 -5.94
CA TYR A 511 14.48 -9.52 -5.74
C TYR A 511 15.84 -8.82 -5.64
N PHE A 512 16.78 -9.37 -4.86
CA PHE A 512 18.14 -8.83 -4.76
C PHE A 512 18.85 -8.83 -6.12
N GLN A 513 18.73 -9.93 -6.88
CA GLN A 513 19.31 -10.03 -8.22
C GLN A 513 18.66 -9.03 -9.20
N PHE A 514 17.35 -8.80 -9.09
CA PHE A 514 16.68 -7.79 -9.91
C PHE A 514 17.17 -6.37 -9.60
N CYS A 515 17.40 -6.04 -8.32
CA CYS A 515 17.97 -4.76 -7.91
C CYS A 515 19.35 -4.54 -8.56
N GLU A 516 20.23 -5.53 -8.53
CA GLU A 516 21.53 -5.46 -9.22
C GLU A 516 21.38 -5.31 -10.75
N ASP A 517 20.45 -6.04 -11.36
CA ASP A 517 20.23 -6.06 -12.81
C ASP A 517 19.76 -4.71 -13.38
N ILE A 518 19.11 -3.88 -12.56
CA ILE A 518 18.63 -2.53 -12.93
C ILE A 518 19.43 -1.40 -12.28
N GLY A 519 20.41 -1.72 -11.42
CA GLY A 519 21.24 -0.74 -10.73
C GLY A 519 20.52 0.03 -9.62
N ALA A 520 19.59 -0.63 -8.92
CA ALA A 520 18.83 -0.09 -7.81
C ALA A 520 19.31 -0.64 -6.46
N GLU A 521 19.18 0.15 -5.40
CA GLU A 521 19.41 -0.30 -4.03
C GLU A 521 18.24 -1.18 -3.55
N PRO A 522 18.50 -2.35 -2.93
CA PRO A 522 17.44 -3.15 -2.33
C PRO A 522 16.94 -2.55 -1.01
N VAL A 523 15.62 -2.45 -0.84
CA VAL A 523 14.95 -2.05 0.41
C VAL A 523 13.99 -3.17 0.86
N PRO A 524 14.52 -4.27 1.42
CA PRO A 524 13.68 -5.32 1.99
C PRO A 524 12.89 -4.82 3.20
N VAL A 525 11.63 -5.23 3.32
CA VAL A 525 10.73 -4.91 4.42
C VAL A 525 10.40 -6.18 5.21
N VAL A 526 10.58 -6.12 6.53
CA VAL A 526 10.21 -7.18 7.47
C VAL A 526 9.17 -6.68 8.47
N PRO A 527 8.29 -7.55 9.00
CA PRO A 527 7.32 -7.14 10.02
C PRO A 527 7.98 -6.54 11.27
N ALA A 528 7.28 -5.61 11.93
CA ALA A 528 7.71 -5.09 13.24
C ALA A 528 7.36 -6.05 14.41
N GLY A 529 7.30 -7.36 14.14
CA GLY A 529 6.83 -8.38 15.09
C GLY A 529 5.32 -8.37 15.35
N VAL A 530 4.53 -7.72 14.50
CA VAL A 530 3.06 -7.65 14.58
C VAL A 530 2.44 -8.01 13.23
N PRO A 531 1.20 -8.54 13.18
CA PRO A 531 0.53 -8.89 11.93
C PRO A 531 -0.06 -7.63 11.25
N CYS A 532 -0.53 -7.77 10.01
CA CYS A 532 -1.11 -6.66 9.24
C CYS A 532 -2.32 -6.04 9.95
N GLN A 533 -2.50 -4.72 9.88
CA GLN A 533 -3.72 -4.04 10.34
C GLN A 533 -5.01 -4.55 9.67
N ASN A 534 -4.88 -5.16 8.48
CA ASN A 534 -5.97 -5.78 7.74
C ASN A 534 -5.98 -7.32 7.87
N SER A 535 -5.25 -7.90 8.81
CA SER A 535 -5.26 -9.33 9.09
C SER A 535 -6.67 -9.80 9.48
N SER A 536 -7.13 -10.86 8.82
CA SER A 536 -8.41 -11.52 9.07
C SER A 536 -8.30 -12.75 9.94
N THR A 537 -7.12 -13.33 10.07
CA THR A 537 -6.88 -14.40 11.02
C THR A 537 -7.20 -13.92 12.43
N GLY A 538 -8.15 -14.58 13.08
CA GLY A 538 -8.69 -14.16 14.39
C GLY A 538 -9.68 -12.99 14.34
N GLY A 539 -9.99 -12.44 13.16
CA GLY A 539 -10.98 -11.36 12.96
C GLY A 539 -10.60 -9.98 13.49
N ALA A 540 -9.44 -9.87 14.15
CA ALA A 540 -9.12 -8.75 15.02
C ALA A 540 -8.21 -7.69 14.37
N GLY A 541 -7.71 -7.89 13.15
CA GLY A 541 -6.73 -6.98 12.53
C GLY A 541 -5.34 -7.15 13.17
N GLN A 542 -4.62 -6.05 13.34
CA GLN A 542 -3.30 -6.04 13.99
C GLN A 542 -3.43 -6.13 15.51
N GLN A 543 -3.76 -7.33 16.00
CA GLN A 543 -3.85 -7.62 17.43
C GLN A 543 -2.88 -8.72 17.82
N GLY A 544 -2.29 -8.55 19.00
CA GLY A 544 -1.18 -9.35 19.45
C GLY A 544 0.11 -9.05 18.66
N GLY A 545 1.11 -9.88 18.89
CA GLY A 545 2.38 -9.81 18.20
C GLY A 545 3.19 -11.06 18.52
N VAL A 546 4.34 -11.23 17.87
CA VAL A 546 5.27 -12.35 18.13
C VAL A 546 5.40 -12.52 19.65
N PRO A 547 5.15 -13.72 20.21
CA PRO A 547 5.22 -13.94 21.65
C PRO A 547 6.58 -13.50 22.20
N MET A 548 6.63 -12.91 23.39
CA MET A 548 7.90 -12.43 23.96
C MET A 548 8.97 -13.52 24.07
N ALA A 549 8.57 -14.77 24.33
CA ALA A 549 9.48 -15.92 24.35
C ALA A 549 10.10 -16.26 22.97
N GLU A 550 9.47 -15.82 21.88
CA GLU A 550 9.92 -16.03 20.49
C GLU A 550 10.58 -14.78 19.88
N MET A 551 10.52 -13.63 20.57
CA MET A 551 11.04 -12.36 20.04
C MET A 551 12.53 -12.42 19.71
N GLU A 552 13.36 -13.06 20.54
CA GLU A 552 14.80 -13.17 20.25
C GLU A 552 15.07 -14.02 18.99
N ALA A 553 14.28 -15.08 18.76
CA ALA A 553 14.38 -15.87 17.54
C ALA A 553 13.99 -15.03 16.32
N TYR A 554 12.90 -14.27 16.42
CA TYR A 554 12.47 -13.38 15.33
C TYR A 554 13.48 -12.26 15.05
N ILE A 555 14.07 -11.66 16.09
CA ILE A 555 15.14 -10.67 15.93
C ILE A 555 16.34 -11.30 15.22
N GLN A 556 16.71 -12.53 15.57
CA GLN A 556 17.78 -13.25 14.88
C GLN A 556 17.45 -13.45 13.40
N GLU A 557 16.20 -13.75 13.03
CA GLU A 557 15.78 -13.86 11.63
C GLU A 557 15.98 -12.55 10.83
N VAL A 558 15.82 -11.38 11.48
CA VAL A 558 16.10 -10.07 10.86
C VAL A 558 17.59 -9.85 10.67
N LEU A 559 18.42 -10.21 11.67
CA LEU A 559 19.88 -10.13 11.55
C LEU A 559 20.42 -11.11 10.49
N ASP A 560 19.84 -12.29 10.41
CA ASP A 560 20.17 -13.33 9.44
C ASP A 560 19.91 -12.86 8.00
N LEU A 561 18.90 -12.02 7.77
CA LEU A 561 18.67 -11.39 6.46
C LEU A 561 19.83 -10.47 6.07
N ILE A 562 20.33 -9.69 7.04
CA ILE A 562 21.49 -8.81 6.83
C ILE A 562 22.74 -9.65 6.56
N GLU A 563 22.97 -10.73 7.31
CA GLU A 563 24.07 -11.67 7.05
C GLU A 563 23.92 -12.36 5.68
N TYR A 564 22.71 -12.74 5.28
CA TYR A 564 22.47 -13.30 3.94
C TYR A 564 22.89 -12.32 2.85
N ALA A 565 22.53 -11.05 2.98
CA ALA A 565 22.84 -10.04 1.98
C ALA A 565 24.32 -9.64 1.99
N ASN A 566 24.93 -9.48 3.17
CA ASN A 566 26.23 -8.84 3.33
C ASN A 566 27.35 -9.74 3.85
N GLY A 567 27.02 -10.87 4.48
CA GLY A 567 27.96 -11.74 5.16
C GLY A 567 28.95 -12.43 4.22
N ASP A 568 30.11 -12.78 4.78
CA ASP A 568 31.14 -13.54 4.09
C ASP A 568 30.69 -14.98 3.79
N THR A 569 31.25 -15.60 2.76
CA THR A 569 30.86 -16.96 2.32
C THR A 569 31.12 -18.06 3.37
N HIS A 570 31.88 -17.80 4.43
CA HIS A 570 32.10 -18.73 5.55
C HIS A 570 31.06 -18.59 6.68
N THR A 571 30.24 -17.54 6.65
CA THR A 571 29.09 -17.39 7.57
C THR A 571 27.94 -18.30 7.14
N VAL A 572 26.96 -18.53 8.03
CA VAL A 572 25.86 -19.45 7.75
C VAL A 572 25.04 -18.96 6.56
N TRP A 573 24.66 -17.68 6.57
CA TRP A 573 23.79 -17.12 5.54
C TRP A 573 24.56 -16.63 4.32
N GLY A 574 25.78 -16.13 4.48
CA GLY A 574 26.65 -15.82 3.34
C GLY A 574 27.01 -17.08 2.53
N LYS A 575 27.18 -18.24 3.17
CA LYS A 575 27.31 -19.54 2.48
C LYS A 575 26.07 -19.89 1.67
N LYS A 576 24.86 -19.73 2.23
CA LYS A 576 23.62 -20.01 1.49
C LYS A 576 23.46 -19.11 0.26
N ARG A 577 23.82 -17.83 0.38
CA ARG A 577 23.86 -16.89 -0.77
C ARG A 577 24.84 -17.38 -1.85
N ALA A 578 26.03 -17.81 -1.43
CA ALA A 578 27.04 -18.36 -2.35
C ALA A 578 26.59 -19.64 -3.05
N GLU A 579 25.95 -20.57 -2.32
CA GLU A 579 25.39 -21.82 -2.85
C GLU A 579 24.23 -21.56 -3.82
N ALA A 580 23.47 -20.49 -3.64
CA ALA A 580 22.47 -20.01 -4.61
C ALA A 580 23.10 -19.44 -5.90
N GLY A 581 24.43 -19.36 -5.99
CA GLY A 581 25.17 -18.90 -7.15
C GLY A 581 25.63 -17.45 -7.08
N HIS A 582 25.53 -16.79 -5.91
CA HIS A 582 25.96 -15.40 -5.73
C HIS A 582 26.90 -15.26 -4.52
N PRO A 583 28.21 -15.53 -4.70
CA PRO A 583 29.16 -15.48 -3.58
C PRO A 583 29.44 -14.04 -3.10
N LYS A 584 29.25 -13.02 -3.94
CA LYS A 584 29.52 -11.63 -3.57
C LYS A 584 28.38 -11.08 -2.71
N PRO A 585 28.65 -10.16 -1.77
CA PRO A 585 27.60 -9.43 -1.07
C PRO A 585 26.69 -8.65 -2.03
N PHE A 586 25.40 -8.54 -1.72
CA PHE A 586 24.46 -7.63 -2.38
C PHE A 586 24.63 -6.17 -1.93
N ASN A 587 25.42 -5.93 -0.87
CA ASN A 587 25.69 -4.59 -0.30
C ASN A 587 24.41 -3.87 0.16
N LEU A 588 23.59 -4.58 0.95
CA LEU A 588 22.40 -4.04 1.59
C LEU A 588 22.75 -2.87 2.50
N LYS A 589 22.04 -1.75 2.34
CA LYS A 589 22.21 -0.51 3.14
C LYS A 589 20.95 -0.10 3.89
N TYR A 590 19.78 -0.55 3.46
CA TYR A 590 18.48 -0.11 3.96
C TYR A 590 17.63 -1.32 4.34
N ILE A 591 16.89 -1.23 5.43
CA ILE A 591 15.89 -2.24 5.80
C ILE A 591 14.65 -1.54 6.36
N GLY A 592 13.49 -1.90 5.84
CA GLY A 592 12.19 -1.49 6.41
C GLY A 592 11.81 -2.42 7.56
N ILE A 593 11.45 -1.86 8.71
CA ILE A 593 10.90 -2.61 9.84
C ILE A 593 9.50 -2.07 10.14
N GLY A 594 8.49 -2.88 9.81
CA GLY A 594 7.09 -2.46 9.82
C GLY A 594 6.63 -1.89 8.48
N ASN A 595 5.32 -1.71 8.36
CA ASN A 595 4.59 -1.15 7.22
C ASN A 595 3.20 -0.78 7.73
N GLU A 596 2.65 0.40 7.45
CA GLU A 596 1.24 0.76 7.75
C GLU A 596 0.69 0.28 9.12
N ASP A 597 1.54 0.26 10.15
CA ASP A 597 1.24 -0.43 11.41
C ASP A 597 0.26 0.39 12.25
N LEU A 598 -0.65 -0.28 12.96
CA LEU A 598 -1.32 0.34 14.10
C LEU A 598 -0.27 0.58 15.19
N ILE A 599 -0.08 1.84 15.59
CA ILE A 599 0.97 2.26 16.52
C ILE A 599 0.50 2.06 17.96
N SER A 600 0.36 0.78 18.31
CA SER A 600 -0.01 0.29 19.64
C SER A 600 1.21 0.15 20.57
N ASP A 601 0.95 -0.10 21.86
CA ASP A 601 2.02 -0.46 22.80
C ASP A 601 2.75 -1.76 22.40
N ILE A 602 2.00 -2.72 21.86
CA ILE A 602 2.52 -4.01 21.38
C ILE A 602 3.51 -3.79 20.22
N PHE A 603 3.16 -2.90 19.30
CA PHE A 603 4.05 -2.47 18.21
C PHE A 603 5.28 -1.76 18.75
N GLU A 604 5.11 -0.75 19.62
CA GLU A 604 6.24 0.03 20.15
C GLU A 604 7.26 -0.86 20.86
N GLU A 605 6.80 -1.79 21.71
CA GLU A 605 7.66 -2.75 22.42
C GLU A 605 8.53 -3.55 21.43
N ARG A 606 7.90 -4.15 20.41
CA ARG A 606 8.58 -5.05 19.46
C ARG A 606 9.46 -4.30 18.48
N PHE A 607 8.97 -3.21 17.90
CA PHE A 607 9.76 -2.32 17.05
C PHE A 607 11.00 -1.85 17.78
N THR A 608 10.88 -1.42 19.04
CA THR A 608 12.01 -0.96 19.86
C THR A 608 13.06 -2.06 20.04
N MET A 609 12.64 -3.30 20.31
CA MET A 609 13.57 -4.43 20.45
C MET A 609 14.34 -4.72 19.15
N ILE A 610 13.63 -4.80 18.02
CA ILE A 610 14.22 -5.10 16.71
C ILE A 610 15.15 -3.95 16.29
N PHE A 611 14.69 -2.70 16.33
CA PHE A 611 15.45 -1.51 15.98
C PHE A 611 16.74 -1.40 16.79
N ASN A 612 16.66 -1.57 18.11
CA ASN A 612 17.84 -1.49 18.97
C ASN A 612 18.87 -2.57 18.64
N ARG A 613 18.42 -3.81 18.37
CA ARG A 613 19.36 -4.90 18.04
C ARG A 613 20.01 -4.69 16.68
N VAL A 614 19.26 -4.25 15.66
CA VAL A 614 19.83 -3.92 14.35
C VAL A 614 20.83 -2.78 14.48
N ARG A 615 20.48 -1.70 15.18
CA ARG A 615 21.39 -0.56 15.40
C ARG A 615 22.67 -0.96 16.15
N GLU A 616 22.59 -1.87 17.10
CA GLU A 616 23.74 -2.37 17.86
C GLU A 616 24.67 -3.24 17.00
N LYS A 617 24.11 -4.16 16.22
CA LYS A 617 24.89 -5.16 15.46
C LYS A 617 25.31 -4.68 14.07
N HIS A 618 24.50 -3.83 13.46
CA HIS A 618 24.64 -3.33 12.10
C HIS A 618 24.43 -1.82 12.02
N PRO A 619 25.29 -1.01 12.69
CA PRO A 619 25.18 0.45 12.65
C PRO A 619 25.36 1.04 11.24
N GLU A 620 25.89 0.28 10.29
CA GLU A 620 25.99 0.65 8.87
C GLU A 620 24.65 0.59 8.12
N ILE A 621 23.64 -0.11 8.66
CA ILE A 621 22.32 -0.25 8.05
C ILE A 621 21.41 0.90 8.49
N THR A 622 20.80 1.57 7.51
CA THR A 622 19.75 2.56 7.76
C THR A 622 18.42 1.83 7.93
N VAL A 623 17.92 1.80 9.16
CA VAL A 623 16.56 1.31 9.45
C VAL A 623 15.53 2.37 9.04
N ILE A 624 14.54 1.94 8.27
CA ILE A 624 13.35 2.72 7.95
C ILE A 624 12.20 2.19 8.82
N GLY A 625 11.72 2.99 9.77
CA GLY A 625 10.52 2.66 10.56
C GLY A 625 9.25 3.15 9.88
N THR A 626 8.06 2.80 10.38
CA THR A 626 6.78 3.32 9.86
C THR A 626 6.14 4.32 10.82
N VAL A 627 5.38 5.28 10.29
CA VAL A 627 4.49 6.14 11.09
C VAL A 627 3.01 5.79 10.89
N GLY A 628 2.72 4.55 10.47
CA GLY A 628 1.35 4.06 10.32
C GLY A 628 0.75 4.30 8.94
N PRO A 629 -0.55 4.03 8.77
CA PRO A 629 -1.18 3.84 7.45
C PRO A 629 -1.68 5.11 6.76
N SER A 630 -1.43 6.29 7.33
CA SER A 630 -1.97 7.55 6.83
C SER A 630 -1.01 8.70 7.13
N PHE A 631 -1.23 9.83 6.44
CA PHE A 631 -0.47 11.09 6.59
C PHE A 631 -0.93 11.93 7.80
N GLU A 632 -1.91 11.46 8.55
CA GLU A 632 -2.49 12.13 9.70
C GLU A 632 -3.15 11.14 10.66
N GLY A 633 -3.61 11.66 11.79
CA GLY A 633 -4.33 10.90 12.81
C GLY A 633 -3.42 10.33 13.89
N THR A 634 -4.00 9.41 14.64
CA THR A 634 -3.41 8.89 15.87
C THR A 634 -2.13 8.10 15.62
N ASP A 635 -2.15 7.14 14.70
CA ASP A 635 -0.97 6.33 14.34
C ASP A 635 0.16 7.21 13.83
N TYR A 636 -0.14 8.14 12.92
CA TYR A 636 0.81 9.12 12.41
C TYR A 636 1.51 9.91 13.51
N THR A 637 0.73 10.45 14.45
CA THR A 637 1.26 11.24 15.57
C THR A 637 2.12 10.39 16.49
N GLU A 638 1.64 9.21 16.87
CA GLU A 638 2.33 8.31 17.81
C GLU A 638 3.58 7.68 17.17
N GLY A 639 3.54 7.37 15.87
CA GLY A 639 4.68 6.87 15.11
C GLY A 639 5.82 7.88 15.06
N TRP A 640 5.51 9.16 14.78
CA TRP A 640 6.51 10.24 14.83
C TRP A 640 7.06 10.45 16.25
N LEU A 641 6.24 10.31 17.30
CA LEU A 641 6.72 10.37 18.69
C LEU A 641 7.72 9.25 18.99
N ILE A 642 7.45 8.02 18.54
CA ILE A 642 8.36 6.87 18.69
C ILE A 642 9.65 7.11 17.88
N ALA A 643 9.53 7.53 16.61
CA ALA A 643 10.67 7.79 15.75
C ALA A 643 11.61 8.86 16.35
N ASN A 644 11.04 9.94 16.90
CA ASN A 644 11.78 10.98 17.59
C ASN A 644 12.44 10.49 18.88
N LYS A 645 11.72 9.69 19.68
CA LYS A 645 12.22 9.10 20.93
C LYS A 645 13.40 8.17 20.68
N LEU A 646 13.32 7.32 19.66
CA LEU A 646 14.33 6.32 19.34
C LEU A 646 15.45 6.85 18.42
N GLN A 647 15.26 8.05 17.86
CA GLN A 647 16.13 8.65 16.84
C GLN A 647 16.25 7.74 15.61
N VAL A 648 15.11 7.26 15.12
CA VAL A 648 15.06 6.47 13.88
C VAL A 648 15.58 7.35 12.72
N PRO A 649 16.51 6.88 11.89
CA PRO A 649 17.16 7.73 10.88
C PRO A 649 16.22 8.12 9.74
N MET A 650 15.25 7.26 9.42
CA MET A 650 14.26 7.48 8.37
C MET A 650 12.92 6.84 8.75
N VAL A 651 11.82 7.48 8.36
CA VAL A 651 10.46 6.95 8.52
C VAL A 651 9.75 6.83 7.19
N ASP A 652 8.86 5.86 7.10
CA ASP A 652 7.99 5.56 5.97
C ASP A 652 6.60 6.19 6.18
N GLU A 653 6.19 7.04 5.25
CA GLU A 653 4.88 7.70 5.19
C GLU A 653 4.08 7.25 3.98
N HIS A 654 2.76 7.11 4.14
CA HIS A 654 1.87 6.57 3.11
C HIS A 654 0.65 7.47 2.95
N TYR A 655 0.24 7.76 1.70
CA TYR A 655 -1.05 8.39 1.44
C TYR A 655 -1.55 8.26 0.00
N TYR A 656 -2.83 7.89 -0.12
CA TYR A 656 -3.58 7.79 -1.37
C TYR A 656 -4.66 8.87 -1.39
N GLN A 657 -4.43 9.95 -2.14
CA GLN A 657 -5.22 11.17 -2.01
C GLN A 657 -5.83 11.66 -3.33
N SER A 658 -6.79 12.58 -3.24
CA SER A 658 -7.38 13.20 -4.42
C SER A 658 -6.43 14.21 -5.09
N PRO A 659 -6.60 14.52 -6.39
CA PRO A 659 -5.89 15.62 -7.04
C PRO A 659 -5.97 16.94 -6.27
N GLY A 660 -7.15 17.29 -5.74
CA GLY A 660 -7.34 18.47 -4.89
C GLY A 660 -6.44 18.49 -3.65
N TRP A 661 -6.21 17.34 -3.00
CA TRP A 661 -5.29 17.26 -1.87
C TRP A 661 -3.86 17.63 -2.31
N PHE A 662 -3.35 17.07 -3.40
CA PHE A 662 -2.00 17.37 -3.91
C PHE A 662 -1.85 18.85 -4.31
N ILE A 663 -2.87 19.43 -4.95
CA ILE A 663 -2.91 20.85 -5.33
C ILE A 663 -2.83 21.75 -4.09
N HIS A 664 -3.53 21.40 -3.00
CA HIS A 664 -3.65 22.23 -1.81
C HIS A 664 -2.61 21.95 -0.71
N ASN A 665 -1.88 20.84 -0.80
CA ASN A 665 -0.85 20.43 0.17
C ASN A 665 0.58 20.51 -0.39
N GLN A 666 0.82 21.34 -1.41
CA GLN A 666 2.16 21.48 -1.99
C GLN A 666 3.23 21.86 -0.97
N ALA A 667 2.89 22.52 0.13
CA ALA A 667 3.82 22.90 1.19
C ALA A 667 3.89 21.89 2.37
N TYR A 668 3.43 20.65 2.18
CA TYR A 668 3.33 19.64 3.24
C TYR A 668 4.67 19.41 3.95
N TYR A 669 5.72 19.11 3.20
CA TYR A 669 7.07 18.87 3.74
C TYR A 669 7.83 20.16 4.08
N ASP A 670 7.39 21.32 3.59
CA ASP A 670 8.08 22.60 3.79
C ASP A 670 8.22 22.97 5.27
N LYS A 671 7.34 22.45 6.14
CA LYS A 671 7.30 22.75 7.58
C LYS A 671 8.03 21.71 8.46
N TYR A 672 8.55 20.64 7.87
CA TYR A 672 9.16 19.55 8.64
C TYR A 672 10.45 20.00 9.33
N ASP A 673 10.74 19.45 10.49
CA ASP A 673 11.99 19.72 11.18
C ASP A 673 13.14 18.95 10.52
N ARG A 674 14.04 19.67 9.85
CA ARG A 674 15.18 19.09 9.09
C ARG A 674 16.21 18.38 9.96
N SER A 675 16.12 18.53 11.30
CA SER A 675 16.96 17.84 12.28
C SER A 675 16.42 16.47 12.71
N LYS A 676 15.20 16.10 12.30
CA LYS A 676 14.57 14.83 12.62
C LYS A 676 14.84 13.77 11.54
N ALA A 677 14.18 12.62 11.70
CA ALA A 677 14.23 11.52 10.74
C ALA A 677 13.97 12.03 9.31
N LYS A 678 14.68 11.45 8.33
CA LYS A 678 14.34 11.63 6.92
C LYS A 678 13.02 10.93 6.61
N VAL A 679 12.40 11.30 5.50
CA VAL A 679 11.17 10.68 5.03
C VAL A 679 11.46 9.81 3.81
N TYR A 680 10.98 8.58 3.86
CA TYR A 680 10.65 7.79 2.69
C TYR A 680 9.12 7.89 2.49
N LEU A 681 8.68 8.42 1.36
CA LEU A 681 7.28 8.32 0.95
C LEU A 681 7.05 6.96 0.26
N GLY A 682 6.83 5.91 1.05
CA GLY A 682 6.77 4.53 0.59
C GLY A 682 5.65 4.23 -0.38
N GLU A 683 4.51 4.87 -0.16
CA GLU A 683 3.31 4.65 -0.97
C GLU A 683 2.57 5.96 -1.18
N TYR A 684 2.43 6.37 -2.44
CA TYR A 684 1.51 7.43 -2.81
C TYR A 684 0.89 7.20 -4.19
N ALA A 685 -0.34 7.69 -4.36
CA ALA A 685 -0.99 7.83 -5.66
C ALA A 685 -2.11 8.86 -5.60
N ALA A 686 -2.38 9.53 -6.72
CA ALA A 686 -3.59 10.31 -6.88
C ALA A 686 -4.75 9.43 -7.36
N HIS A 687 -5.94 9.64 -6.79
CA HIS A 687 -7.14 8.95 -7.25
C HIS A 687 -8.37 9.84 -7.29
N LEU A 688 -9.19 9.62 -8.31
CA LEU A 688 -10.51 10.21 -8.46
C LEU A 688 -11.59 9.16 -8.16
N PRO A 689 -12.86 9.55 -7.94
CA PRO A 689 -13.97 8.60 -7.95
C PRO A 689 -13.95 7.77 -9.24
N GLY A 690 -14.10 6.44 -9.12
CA GLY A 690 -13.92 5.51 -10.24
C GLY A 690 -12.47 5.07 -10.49
N ARG A 691 -11.49 5.75 -9.86
CA ARG A 691 -10.05 5.43 -9.87
C ARG A 691 -9.44 5.28 -11.29
N PRO A 692 -9.71 6.23 -12.22
CA PRO A 692 -9.06 6.23 -13.53
C PRO A 692 -7.55 6.50 -13.41
N SER A 693 -6.80 6.12 -14.44
CA SER A 693 -5.38 6.45 -14.59
C SER A 693 -5.21 7.46 -15.74
N ASN A 694 -5.64 8.70 -15.52
CA ASN A 694 -5.78 9.73 -16.53
C ASN A 694 -4.78 10.88 -16.35
N LEU A 695 -4.85 11.89 -17.23
CA LEU A 695 -3.96 13.05 -17.18
C LEU A 695 -4.15 13.90 -15.91
N GLU A 696 -5.37 14.02 -15.39
CA GLU A 696 -5.64 14.77 -14.16
C GLU A 696 -4.85 14.23 -12.96
N THR A 697 -4.93 12.92 -12.70
CA THR A 697 -4.18 12.29 -11.60
C THR A 697 -2.67 12.39 -11.84
N ALA A 698 -2.22 12.15 -13.07
CA ALA A 698 -0.81 12.24 -13.43
C ALA A 698 -0.21 13.64 -13.25
N LEU A 699 -0.96 14.70 -13.60
CA LEU A 699 -0.49 16.07 -13.40
C LEU A 699 -0.51 16.49 -11.92
N ALA A 700 -1.47 16.02 -11.13
CA ALA A 700 -1.46 16.24 -9.68
C ALA A 700 -0.23 15.59 -9.01
N GLU A 701 0.11 14.37 -9.44
CA GLU A 701 1.34 13.69 -9.03
C GLU A 701 2.59 14.45 -9.51
N ALA A 702 2.59 14.98 -10.72
CA ALA A 702 3.69 15.79 -11.24
C ALA A 702 3.89 17.07 -10.41
N ILE A 703 2.80 17.73 -9.97
CA ILE A 703 2.86 18.86 -9.02
C ILE A 703 3.49 18.40 -7.70
N HIS A 704 3.04 17.28 -7.15
CA HIS A 704 3.58 16.75 -5.89
C HIS A 704 5.09 16.47 -5.98
N LEU A 705 5.54 15.86 -7.08
CA LEU A 705 6.95 15.57 -7.30
C LEU A 705 7.82 16.83 -7.37
N THR A 706 7.30 17.98 -7.81
CA THR A 706 8.03 19.25 -7.69
C THR A 706 8.24 19.66 -6.22
N SER A 707 7.27 19.36 -5.35
CA SER A 707 7.39 19.59 -3.90
C SER A 707 8.39 18.63 -3.26
N LEU A 708 8.42 17.37 -3.71
CA LEU A 708 9.41 16.41 -3.23
C LEU A 708 10.83 16.83 -3.60
N GLU A 709 11.07 17.30 -4.84
CA GLU A 709 12.38 17.84 -5.23
C GLU A 709 12.76 19.08 -4.41
N ARG A 710 11.81 19.99 -4.14
CA ARG A 710 12.04 21.18 -3.29
C ARG A 710 12.42 20.81 -1.85
N ASN A 711 11.90 19.70 -1.36
CA ASN A 711 12.14 19.16 -0.02
C ASN A 711 13.01 17.90 -0.05
N GLY A 712 13.88 17.74 -1.06
CA GLY A 712 14.78 16.60 -1.20
C GLY A 712 15.83 16.50 -0.09
N ASP A 713 15.94 17.52 0.76
CA ASP A 713 16.69 17.54 2.01
C ASP A 713 15.96 16.84 3.16
N VAL A 714 14.64 16.66 3.08
CA VAL A 714 13.78 15.93 4.05
C VAL A 714 13.35 14.59 3.46
N VAL A 715 12.73 14.61 2.27
CA VAL A 715 12.24 13.42 1.57
C VAL A 715 13.39 12.83 0.77
N SER A 716 13.88 11.67 1.21
CA SER A 716 15.05 11.02 0.61
C SER A 716 14.69 9.92 -0.38
N MET A 717 13.47 9.38 -0.31
CA MET A 717 12.98 8.30 -1.16
C MET A 717 11.48 8.52 -1.39
N ALA A 718 10.96 8.11 -2.55
CA ALA A 718 9.54 8.10 -2.87
C ALA A 718 9.23 7.01 -3.90
N SER A 719 8.09 6.33 -3.73
CA SER A 719 7.61 5.32 -4.68
C SER A 719 6.10 5.36 -4.83
N TYR A 720 5.65 5.34 -6.09
CA TYR A 720 4.23 5.16 -6.41
C TYR A 720 3.79 3.74 -6.02
N ALA A 721 2.55 3.60 -5.55
CA ALA A 721 1.96 2.31 -5.25
C ALA A 721 0.47 2.24 -5.66
N PRO A 722 -0.05 1.05 -5.99
CA PRO A 722 0.68 -0.17 -6.33
C PRO A 722 1.34 -0.10 -7.72
N LEU A 723 2.34 -0.95 -7.96
CA LEU A 723 3.14 -0.91 -9.19
C LEU A 723 2.51 -1.63 -10.37
N LEU A 724 2.04 -2.87 -10.17
CA LEU A 724 1.57 -3.75 -11.23
C LEU A 724 0.14 -4.22 -10.97
N ALA A 725 -0.67 -4.32 -12.03
CA ALA A 725 -1.96 -5.01 -11.98
C ALA A 725 -2.26 -5.82 -13.24
N LYS A 726 -2.56 -7.11 -13.04
CA LYS A 726 -3.09 -7.95 -14.11
C LYS A 726 -4.56 -7.58 -14.36
N GLU A 727 -4.89 -7.37 -15.63
CA GLU A 727 -6.27 -7.16 -16.08
C GLU A 727 -7.15 -8.34 -15.64
N ASP A 728 -8.37 -8.02 -15.22
CA ASP A 728 -9.38 -8.94 -14.65
C ASP A 728 -9.03 -9.61 -13.30
N HIS A 729 -7.84 -9.34 -12.74
CA HIS A 729 -7.40 -9.88 -11.44
C HIS A 729 -6.96 -8.77 -10.48
N THR A 730 -7.73 -7.69 -10.43
CA THR A 730 -7.38 -6.47 -9.69
C THR A 730 -8.16 -6.35 -8.36
N GLN A 731 -7.46 -6.35 -7.24
CA GLN A 731 -7.95 -6.08 -5.89
C GLN A 731 -7.88 -4.60 -5.50
N TRP A 732 -6.93 -3.84 -6.07
CA TRP A 732 -6.73 -2.42 -5.80
C TRP A 732 -6.48 -1.64 -7.08
N LYS A 733 -6.96 -0.38 -7.13
CA LYS A 733 -6.74 0.59 -8.23
C LYS A 733 -6.50 1.99 -7.65
N PRO A 734 -5.95 2.96 -8.40
CA PRO A 734 -5.22 2.78 -9.66
C PRO A 734 -3.87 2.08 -9.44
N ASP A 735 -3.19 1.71 -10.52
CA ASP A 735 -1.87 1.04 -10.53
C ASP A 735 -0.98 1.68 -11.60
N LEU A 736 0.34 1.67 -11.40
CA LEU A 736 1.25 2.35 -12.32
C LEU A 736 1.31 1.66 -13.69
N ILE A 737 1.27 0.33 -13.73
CA ILE A 737 1.41 -0.48 -14.93
C ILE A 737 0.34 -1.58 -14.93
N TYR A 738 -0.57 -1.54 -15.92
CA TYR A 738 -1.50 -2.63 -16.17
C TYR A 738 -0.90 -3.64 -17.15
N PHE A 739 -1.28 -4.90 -17.08
CA PHE A 739 -0.80 -5.91 -18.02
C PHE A 739 -1.77 -7.08 -18.19
N ASN A 740 -1.58 -7.84 -19.26
CA ASN A 740 -2.16 -9.16 -19.45
C ASN A 740 -1.08 -10.13 -19.94
N ASN A 741 -1.46 -11.31 -20.39
CA ASN A 741 -0.50 -12.36 -20.77
C ASN A 741 0.40 -11.96 -21.97
N THR A 742 -0.01 -10.99 -22.78
CA THR A 742 0.71 -10.61 -24.01
C THR A 742 1.11 -9.14 -24.10
N GLU A 743 0.51 -8.27 -23.28
CA GLU A 743 0.68 -6.83 -23.36
C GLU A 743 1.04 -6.24 -22.00
N VAL A 744 1.86 -5.20 -22.02
CA VAL A 744 2.14 -4.30 -20.89
C VAL A 744 1.63 -2.91 -21.26
N LYS A 745 0.87 -2.29 -20.37
CA LYS A 745 0.13 -1.04 -20.58
C LYS A 745 0.52 -0.01 -19.50
N PRO A 746 1.61 0.74 -19.72
CA PRO A 746 1.97 1.83 -18.83
C PRO A 746 0.94 2.96 -18.89
N THR A 747 0.57 3.49 -17.72
CA THR A 747 -0.42 4.56 -17.54
C THR A 747 0.16 5.95 -17.84
N VAL A 748 -0.67 7.00 -17.82
CA VAL A 748 -0.17 8.38 -17.91
C VAL A 748 0.73 8.72 -16.70
N SER A 749 0.34 8.27 -15.50
CA SER A 749 1.15 8.39 -14.28
C SER A 749 2.51 7.71 -14.41
N TYR A 750 2.60 6.54 -15.07
CA TYR A 750 3.89 5.89 -15.36
C TYR A 750 4.85 6.82 -16.10
N PHE A 751 4.37 7.55 -17.12
CA PHE A 751 5.24 8.44 -17.87
C PHE A 751 5.68 9.66 -17.06
N VAL A 752 4.86 10.13 -16.11
CA VAL A 752 5.30 11.16 -15.16
C VAL A 752 6.42 10.62 -14.28
N GLN A 753 6.26 9.44 -13.68
CA GLN A 753 7.31 8.81 -12.87
C GLN A 753 8.59 8.57 -13.69
N GLN A 754 8.46 8.08 -14.92
CA GLN A 754 9.57 7.86 -15.85
C GLN A 754 10.33 9.16 -16.14
N ILE A 755 9.62 10.25 -16.43
CA ILE A 755 10.24 11.55 -16.68
C ILE A 755 11.03 12.01 -15.45
N TYR A 756 10.48 11.90 -14.23
CA TYR A 756 11.22 12.26 -13.03
C TYR A 756 12.42 11.34 -12.77
N GLY A 757 12.32 10.03 -13.02
CA GLY A 757 13.43 9.10 -12.90
C GLY A 757 14.59 9.35 -13.87
N HIS A 758 14.30 9.70 -15.13
CA HIS A 758 15.31 10.01 -16.16
C HIS A 758 15.88 11.42 -16.05
N HIS A 759 15.12 12.34 -15.46
CA HIS A 759 15.45 13.77 -15.38
C HIS A 759 15.57 14.26 -13.93
N ALA A 760 16.12 13.42 -13.07
CA ALA A 760 16.49 13.78 -11.70
C ALA A 760 17.76 14.65 -11.65
N GLY A 761 17.92 15.39 -10.56
CA GLY A 761 19.15 16.10 -10.21
C GLY A 761 19.54 15.85 -8.76
N ASP A 762 20.77 16.20 -8.40
CA ASP A 762 21.32 16.09 -7.04
C ASP A 762 21.33 17.43 -6.29
N ILE A 763 21.00 18.53 -6.97
CA ILE A 763 20.89 19.87 -6.41
C ILE A 763 19.57 20.52 -6.84
N TYR A 764 18.77 20.96 -5.88
CA TYR A 764 17.60 21.80 -6.09
C TYR A 764 18.01 23.27 -6.15
N LEU A 765 17.48 24.02 -7.13
CA LEU A 765 17.65 25.45 -7.28
C LEU A 765 16.31 26.14 -7.01
N PRO A 766 16.14 26.85 -5.89
CA PRO A 766 14.91 27.58 -5.61
C PRO A 766 14.55 28.55 -6.73
N THR A 767 13.25 28.76 -6.89
CA THR A 767 12.72 29.69 -7.89
C THR A 767 11.80 30.73 -7.26
N GLN A 768 11.84 31.93 -7.81
CA GLN A 768 10.81 32.95 -7.58
C GLN A 768 9.96 33.06 -8.83
N ILE A 769 8.64 32.96 -8.64
CA ILE A 769 7.67 32.96 -9.74
C ILE A 769 6.81 34.22 -9.63
N ARG A 770 6.68 34.96 -10.73
CA ARG A 770 5.72 36.06 -10.86
C ARG A 770 4.66 35.68 -11.89
N LEU A 771 3.40 35.85 -11.52
CA LEU A 771 2.26 35.48 -12.35
C LEU A 771 1.48 36.72 -12.76
N SER A 772 0.98 36.76 -13.99
CA SER A 772 0.05 37.83 -14.42
C SER A 772 -1.33 37.75 -13.75
N ASN A 773 -1.68 36.59 -13.18
CA ASN A 773 -2.83 36.40 -12.30
C ASN A 773 -2.37 35.85 -10.94
N THR A 774 -2.69 36.54 -9.85
CA THR A 774 -2.25 36.21 -8.49
C THR A 774 -3.32 35.55 -7.62
N GLU A 775 -4.43 35.09 -8.20
CA GLU A 775 -5.43 34.31 -7.48
C GLU A 775 -4.85 32.98 -7.01
N GLU A 776 -5.19 32.59 -5.77
CA GLU A 776 -4.66 31.37 -5.16
C GLU A 776 -5.03 30.11 -5.95
N ALA A 777 -6.23 30.07 -6.53
CA ALA A 777 -6.67 28.96 -7.37
C ALA A 777 -5.80 28.78 -8.63
N VAL A 778 -5.26 29.87 -9.18
CA VAL A 778 -4.34 29.87 -10.33
C VAL A 778 -2.95 29.46 -9.90
N LYS A 779 -2.41 30.08 -8.84
CA LYS A 779 -1.07 29.77 -8.28
C LYS A 779 -0.88 28.29 -8.01
N LYS A 780 -1.86 27.66 -7.37
CA LYS A 780 -1.76 26.24 -6.97
C LYS A 780 -1.79 25.25 -8.14
N ARG A 781 -2.14 25.69 -9.35
CA ARG A 781 -2.19 24.85 -10.56
C ARG A 781 -0.99 25.05 -11.49
N LEU A 782 -0.02 25.86 -11.05
CA LEU A 782 1.27 26.03 -11.71
C LEU A 782 2.38 25.63 -10.75
N ALA A 783 3.18 24.63 -11.13
CA ALA A 783 4.29 24.16 -10.32
C ALA A 783 5.57 24.13 -11.15
N ILE A 784 6.68 24.57 -10.55
CA ILE A 784 7.99 24.61 -11.22
C ILE A 784 9.06 24.05 -10.29
N SER A 785 9.85 23.12 -10.80
CA SER A 785 11.07 22.63 -10.15
C SER A 785 12.25 22.85 -11.08
N VAL A 786 13.36 23.33 -10.51
CA VAL A 786 14.63 23.46 -11.24
C VAL A 786 15.68 22.68 -10.46
N VAL A 787 16.29 21.71 -11.12
CA VAL A 787 17.34 20.87 -10.53
C VAL A 787 18.57 20.88 -11.41
N ARG A 788 19.72 20.66 -10.80
CA ARG A 788 21.00 20.42 -11.48
C ARG A 788 21.42 18.98 -11.21
N ASP A 789 21.84 18.29 -12.26
CA ASP A 789 22.61 17.05 -12.18
C ASP A 789 24.09 17.42 -12.33
N THR A 790 24.83 17.40 -11.23
CA THR A 790 26.24 17.79 -11.22
C THR A 790 27.13 16.83 -12.01
N LYS A 791 26.75 15.55 -12.13
CA LYS A 791 27.53 14.52 -12.84
C LYS A 791 27.45 14.72 -14.35
N SER A 792 26.25 14.93 -14.88
CA SER A 792 26.06 15.22 -16.33
C SER A 792 26.28 16.69 -16.68
N ARG A 793 26.31 17.56 -15.66
CA ARG A 793 26.34 19.03 -15.75
C ARG A 793 25.10 19.61 -16.42
N ASP A 794 23.97 18.93 -16.29
CA ASP A 794 22.72 19.38 -16.88
C ASP A 794 21.91 20.20 -15.87
N ALA A 795 21.27 21.27 -16.36
CA ALA A 795 20.15 21.92 -15.70
C ALA A 795 18.84 21.37 -16.27
N ILE A 796 17.87 21.13 -15.39
CA ILE A 796 16.60 20.50 -15.72
C ILE A 796 15.49 21.36 -15.11
N VAL A 797 14.64 21.92 -15.98
CA VAL A 797 13.48 22.74 -15.60
C VAL A 797 12.22 21.92 -15.86
N LYS A 798 11.41 21.70 -14.83
CA LYS A 798 10.15 20.95 -14.87
C LYS A 798 9.01 21.93 -14.59
N ILE A 799 8.01 21.98 -15.47
CA ILE A 799 6.89 22.93 -15.39
C ILE A 799 5.59 22.16 -15.59
N VAL A 800 4.70 22.25 -14.60
CA VAL A 800 3.36 21.69 -14.65
C VAL A 800 2.34 22.82 -14.81
N ASN A 801 1.50 22.71 -15.83
CA ASN A 801 0.34 23.56 -16.06
C ASN A 801 -0.95 22.74 -15.93
N LEU A 802 -1.59 22.79 -14.77
CA LEU A 802 -2.90 22.16 -14.52
C LEU A 802 -4.07 23.14 -14.79
N LEU A 803 -3.83 24.26 -15.45
CA LEU A 803 -4.89 25.21 -15.81
C LEU A 803 -5.60 24.80 -17.12
N PRO A 804 -6.89 25.17 -17.29
CA PRO A 804 -7.63 25.00 -18.55
C PRO A 804 -7.21 25.96 -19.67
N VAL A 805 -6.13 26.74 -19.48
CA VAL A 805 -5.63 27.74 -20.44
C VAL A 805 -4.14 27.55 -20.70
N SER A 806 -3.66 28.08 -21.83
CA SER A 806 -2.22 28.10 -22.09
C SER A 806 -1.48 29.00 -21.12
N THR A 807 -0.22 28.66 -20.86
CA THR A 807 0.66 29.40 -19.95
C THR A 807 1.91 29.84 -20.71
N ARG A 808 2.14 31.14 -20.82
CA ARG A 808 3.33 31.72 -21.45
C ARG A 808 4.42 31.88 -20.39
N VAL A 809 5.52 31.14 -20.54
CA VAL A 809 6.61 31.12 -19.57
C VAL A 809 7.78 31.94 -20.10
N ALA A 810 8.35 32.78 -19.25
CA ALA A 810 9.62 33.47 -19.45
C ALA A 810 10.61 33.02 -18.36
N LEU A 811 11.65 32.29 -18.77
CA LEU A 811 12.70 31.79 -17.88
C LEU A 811 13.94 32.70 -17.95
N ASN A 812 14.33 33.26 -16.82
CA ASN A 812 15.66 33.88 -16.68
C ASN A 812 16.69 32.81 -16.29
N LEU A 813 17.49 32.38 -17.26
CA LEU A 813 18.54 31.40 -17.12
C LEU A 813 19.93 32.02 -16.94
N GLU A 814 20.07 33.36 -16.96
CA GLU A 814 21.33 34.05 -16.67
C GLU A 814 22.04 33.57 -15.38
N PRO A 815 21.33 33.34 -14.26
CA PRO A 815 21.97 32.89 -13.02
C PRO A 815 22.68 31.53 -13.13
N LEU A 816 22.35 30.70 -14.14
CA LEU A 816 23.01 29.41 -14.35
C LEU A 816 24.40 29.54 -15.00
N GLY A 817 24.82 30.74 -15.39
CA GLY A 817 26.09 30.99 -16.05
C GLY A 817 26.05 30.71 -17.55
N ASN A 818 27.11 30.09 -18.09
CA ASN A 818 27.14 29.72 -19.49
C ASN A 818 26.32 28.43 -19.70
N ILE A 819 25.42 28.45 -20.69
CA ILE A 819 24.55 27.32 -21.01
C ILE A 819 24.70 26.94 -22.49
N SER A 820 24.55 25.65 -22.78
CA SER A 820 24.39 25.16 -24.15
C SER A 820 23.12 25.72 -24.76
N THR A 821 23.19 26.11 -26.04
CA THR A 821 21.99 26.47 -26.81
C THR A 821 21.14 25.26 -27.13
N ASP A 822 21.75 24.08 -27.29
CA ASP A 822 21.03 22.84 -27.57
C ASP A 822 20.37 22.32 -26.28
N ALA A 823 19.06 22.11 -26.35
CA ALA A 823 18.27 21.57 -25.26
C ALA A 823 17.28 20.51 -25.75
N LEU A 824 16.83 19.67 -24.82
CA LEU A 824 15.74 18.74 -25.02
C LEU A 824 14.49 19.28 -24.34
N LYS A 825 13.38 19.37 -25.09
CA LYS A 825 12.03 19.60 -24.54
C LYS A 825 11.25 18.29 -24.54
N ILE A 826 10.69 17.92 -23.40
CA ILE A 826 9.74 16.82 -23.25
C ILE A 826 8.40 17.42 -22.88
N SER A 827 7.33 17.01 -23.58
CA SER A 827 5.98 17.50 -23.30
C SER A 827 4.96 16.37 -23.25
N LEU A 828 4.12 16.39 -22.22
CA LEU A 828 2.95 15.56 -22.04
C LEU A 828 1.75 16.49 -21.88
N ALA A 829 0.79 16.45 -22.81
CA ALA A 829 -0.37 17.35 -22.81
C ALA A 829 -1.57 16.68 -23.48
N GLY A 830 -2.77 17.01 -23.04
CA GLY A 830 -4.03 16.46 -23.56
C GLY A 830 -5.23 16.99 -22.77
N ASN A 831 -6.35 16.27 -22.83
CA ASN A 831 -7.48 16.55 -21.97
C ASN A 831 -7.29 15.84 -20.62
N PRO A 832 -7.86 16.36 -19.51
CA PRO A 832 -7.71 15.75 -18.20
C PRO A 832 -8.13 14.27 -18.11
N GLU A 833 -9.13 13.87 -18.90
CA GLU A 833 -9.66 12.50 -18.93
C GLU A 833 -8.88 11.52 -19.83
N ASP A 834 -7.84 11.98 -20.54
CA ASP A 834 -7.10 11.10 -21.44
C ASP A 834 -6.25 10.07 -20.66
N GLU A 835 -6.41 8.78 -20.96
CA GLU A 835 -5.70 7.66 -20.27
C GLU A 835 -4.53 7.06 -21.09
N ALA A 836 -4.40 7.44 -22.37
CA ALA A 836 -3.45 6.82 -23.30
C ALA A 836 -2.36 7.79 -23.79
N LEU A 837 -2.10 8.88 -23.06
CA LEU A 837 -1.10 9.86 -23.45
C LEU A 837 0.33 9.32 -23.32
N ARG A 838 1.21 9.86 -24.16
CA ARG A 838 2.65 9.54 -24.20
C ARG A 838 3.45 10.84 -24.31
N PRO A 839 4.60 10.94 -23.63
CA PRO A 839 5.45 12.12 -23.72
C PRO A 839 6.10 12.23 -25.10
N LYS A 840 6.26 13.46 -25.58
CA LYS A 840 6.94 13.78 -26.85
C LYS A 840 8.24 14.49 -26.56
N SER A 841 9.34 13.98 -27.11
CA SER A 841 10.67 14.58 -27.02
C SER A 841 10.97 15.40 -28.28
N THR A 842 11.50 16.60 -28.14
CA THR A 842 11.82 17.50 -29.25
C THR A 842 13.09 18.29 -28.94
N PRO A 843 14.12 18.22 -29.80
CA PRO A 843 15.27 19.12 -29.71
C PRO A 843 14.82 20.56 -29.94
N ILE A 844 15.29 21.47 -29.08
CA ILE A 844 15.00 22.90 -29.18
C ILE A 844 16.27 23.72 -28.94
N ALA A 845 16.21 25.00 -29.30
CA ALA A 845 17.22 25.98 -28.90
C ALA A 845 16.75 26.76 -27.67
N VAL A 846 17.61 26.89 -26.66
CA VAL A 846 17.39 27.76 -25.49
C VAL A 846 18.36 28.94 -25.52
N THR A 847 17.91 30.05 -24.94
CA THR A 847 18.73 31.24 -24.70
C THR A 847 18.65 31.61 -23.23
N LYS A 848 19.50 32.53 -22.77
CA LYS A 848 19.48 32.98 -21.38
C LYS A 848 18.16 33.63 -20.95
N ASN A 849 17.41 34.18 -21.90
CA ASN A 849 16.04 34.66 -21.72
C ASN A 849 15.09 33.83 -22.58
N PHE A 850 14.80 32.62 -22.12
CA PHE A 850 14.00 31.67 -22.87
C PHE A 850 12.50 31.95 -22.68
N LYS A 851 11.72 31.84 -23.75
CA LYS A 851 10.26 31.97 -23.72
C LYS A 851 9.61 30.77 -24.40
N ASP A 852 8.50 30.32 -23.83
CA ASP A 852 7.73 29.19 -24.34
C ASP A 852 6.23 29.39 -24.05
N GLU A 853 5.38 28.71 -24.81
CA GLU A 853 3.95 28.64 -24.53
C GLU A 853 3.57 27.19 -24.26
N LEU A 854 3.13 26.93 -23.03
CA LEU A 854 2.72 25.62 -22.57
C LEU A 854 1.21 25.46 -22.79
N PRO A 855 0.75 24.36 -23.41
CA PRO A 855 -0.68 24.07 -23.53
C PRO A 855 -1.38 24.01 -22.17
N ALA A 856 -2.70 24.17 -22.17
CA ALA A 856 -3.55 23.77 -21.04
C ALA A 856 -3.28 22.30 -20.67
N TYR A 857 -3.41 21.96 -19.39
CA TYR A 857 -3.21 20.60 -18.86
C TYR A 857 -1.97 19.92 -19.43
N SER A 858 -0.79 20.42 -19.06
CA SER A 858 0.47 19.93 -19.58
C SER A 858 1.57 19.80 -18.53
N PHE A 859 2.48 18.89 -18.79
CA PHE A 859 3.76 18.75 -18.09
C PHE A 859 4.90 18.88 -19.10
N THR A 860 5.82 19.80 -18.83
CA THR A 860 6.96 20.10 -19.71
C THR A 860 8.27 20.00 -18.95
N VAL A 861 9.27 19.37 -19.56
CA VAL A 861 10.65 19.33 -19.06
C VAL A 861 11.60 19.92 -20.10
N LEU A 862 12.49 20.79 -19.66
CA LEU A 862 13.62 21.31 -20.44
C LEU A 862 14.91 20.79 -19.82
N ARG A 863 15.81 20.21 -20.63
CA ARG A 863 17.12 19.74 -20.20
C ARG A 863 18.21 20.31 -21.10
N PHE A 864 19.21 20.95 -20.51
CA PHE A 864 20.34 21.55 -21.23
C PHE A 864 21.60 21.58 -20.36
N LYS A 865 22.76 21.68 -21.01
CA LYS A 865 24.07 21.69 -20.31
C LYS A 865 24.43 23.06 -19.76
N ILE A 866 25.02 23.06 -18.57
CA ILE A 866 25.82 24.19 -18.04
C ILE A 866 27.27 23.99 -18.51
N VAL A 867 27.77 24.89 -19.33
CA VAL A 867 29.14 24.88 -19.87
C VAL A 867 30.03 25.79 -19.03
N ASP A 868 31.33 25.51 -19.00
CA ASP A 868 32.31 26.39 -18.34
C ASP A 868 32.57 27.63 -19.19
#